data_AF-A0A4P6TKK2-F1
#
_entry.id   AF-A0A4P6TKK2-F1
#
_cell.length_a   1.000
_cell.length_b   1.000
_cell.length_c   1.000
_cell.angle_alpha   90.00
_cell.angle_beta   90.00
_cell.angle_gamma   90.00
#
_symmetry.space_group_name_H-M   'P 1'
#
loop_
_entity.id
_entity.type
_entity.pdbx_description
1 polymer ?
#
loop_
_entity_poly.entity_id
_entity_poly.type
_entity_poly.pdbx_seq_one_letter_code
_entity_poly.pdbx_strand_id
1 'polypeptide(L)'
;MQKIQNLNKSGPAAVESQSQALADENKMLIEQLHLVQEELERLHQANDATVGVLPSGQKLLWVDEEMPDVLAENTRLQTKLEVQAQLYQCESAGSLHNKLGTLLIHSVDRPASLWSLPGKLWGVWRSYHKPPPAALGGKSFGKVVEAWESGGLPAVEALLEKSACSPLIQANAYTALARSLVNKDSHHAAEVSRRAYALDPKPYRLKWLAFRLHEAGELAEAEAMLEALPTDIQISESEAKQIRQIKHEAEYWRKLQAKRQTGYAEKQAKVEATIRQLTEQCAAQGQQLEASQQEITQLKQDQARWQQDADSWQQRFLQQQAALADSQSELAGISQSVLALKQENTQLQEEQNLLLAQVHQLQEAVESHHRQSVVLEQENALLLARCDEHSRSAKALEHERESLLKQLVTIELKQAEQLQSGQMALAALQAELDTVQAERAAYASEQACTIDALQQANAALELDKNAQAAQLAALQTELSAVQAERQAFATQQLAAIEALQQANAALELDKNAQAAQLAALQTELSAVQAERQAFATQQLAAIEALQQANAALELDKNAQAAQLAVLQTELSAVQTERQAFATQQFDAIEALQQAKAKLEADIAGLAARSDDQSKLLNERNKRISELEVQIQQRQESEAELIVRQQHMQEELVRAEAQLDLIKVMVLKEDGL
;
A
#
# COMPACT_ATOMS: atom_id res chain seq x y z
N MET A 1 -19.31 25.14 44.80
CA MET A 1 -19.98 24.38 45.89
C MET A 1 -21.52 24.38 45.85
N GLN A 2 -22.20 25.07 44.92
CA GLN A 2 -23.68 25.02 44.83
C GLN A 2 -24.25 23.81 44.05
N LYS A 3 -23.44 23.09 43.27
CA LYS A 3 -23.88 21.86 42.55
C LYS A 3 -23.98 20.62 43.45
N ILE A 4 -23.36 20.65 44.64
CA ILE A 4 -23.37 19.51 45.60
C ILE A 4 -24.58 19.58 46.53
N GLN A 5 -25.21 20.76 46.71
CA GLN A 5 -26.39 20.91 47.58
C GLN A 5 -27.71 20.46 46.93
N ASN A 6 -27.77 20.30 45.60
CA ASN A 6 -28.97 19.83 44.91
C ASN A 6 -29.11 18.30 44.85
N LEU A 7 -28.08 17.54 45.25
CA LEU A 7 -28.14 16.07 45.31
C LEU A 7 -28.75 15.54 46.62
N ASN A 8 -28.97 16.41 47.62
CA ASN A 8 -29.50 16.00 48.93
C ASN A 8 -31.01 16.25 49.11
N LYS A 9 -31.73 16.62 48.04
CA LYS A 9 -33.20 16.83 48.04
C LYS A 9 -33.98 15.88 47.12
N SER A 10 -33.29 15.05 46.33
CA SER A 10 -33.90 13.94 45.59
C SER A 10 -34.01 12.75 46.53
N GLY A 11 -35.23 12.34 46.88
CA GLY A 11 -35.47 11.18 47.76
C GLY A 11 -34.79 9.89 47.27
N PRO A 12 -34.61 8.87 48.13
CA PRO A 12 -33.88 7.64 47.79
C PRO A 12 -34.37 6.97 46.49
N ALA A 13 -35.68 7.03 46.21
CA ALA A 13 -36.28 6.53 44.96
C ALA A 13 -35.82 7.26 43.68
N ALA A 14 -35.48 8.54 43.77
CA ALA A 14 -34.98 9.33 42.64
C ALA A 14 -33.50 9.03 42.33
N VAL A 15 -32.72 8.67 43.35
CA VAL A 15 -31.33 8.23 43.18
C VAL A 15 -31.28 6.79 42.66
N GLU A 16 -32.16 5.92 43.15
CA GLU A 16 -32.29 4.54 42.63
C GLU A 16 -32.72 4.54 41.16
N SER A 17 -33.71 5.35 40.78
CA SER A 17 -34.12 5.46 39.37
C SER A 17 -33.04 6.06 38.46
N GLN A 18 -32.25 7.03 38.94
CA GLN A 18 -31.07 7.51 38.20
C GLN A 18 -29.98 6.44 38.09
N SER A 19 -29.75 5.64 39.14
CA SER A 19 -28.77 4.56 39.11
C SER A 19 -29.18 3.42 38.18
N GLN A 20 -30.49 3.12 38.09
CA GLN A 20 -31.04 2.17 37.14
C GLN A 20 -30.97 2.70 35.71
N ALA A 21 -31.30 3.98 35.49
CA ALA A 21 -31.15 4.60 34.18
C ALA A 21 -29.70 4.57 33.69
N LEU A 22 -28.73 4.84 34.56
CA LEU A 22 -27.30 4.73 34.24
C LEU A 22 -26.85 3.28 34.05
N ALA A 23 -27.43 2.32 34.76
CA ALA A 23 -27.15 0.91 34.56
C ALA A 23 -27.66 0.41 33.20
N ASP A 24 -28.87 0.85 32.81
CA ASP A 24 -29.47 0.55 31.52
C ASP A 24 -28.70 1.23 30.36
N GLU A 25 -28.25 2.47 30.55
CA GLU A 25 -27.40 3.18 29.59
C GLU A 25 -26.03 2.49 29.44
N ASN A 26 -25.40 2.07 30.54
CA ASN A 26 -24.15 1.30 30.47
C ASN A 26 -24.35 -0.04 29.77
N LYS A 27 -25.48 -0.72 30.00
CA LYS A 27 -25.81 -1.97 29.31
C LYS A 27 -25.98 -1.76 27.81
N MET A 28 -26.68 -0.69 27.42
CA MET A 28 -26.85 -0.32 26.02
C MET A 28 -25.50 0.02 25.36
N LEU A 29 -24.62 0.76 26.06
CA LEU A 29 -23.28 1.06 25.57
C LEU A 29 -22.43 -0.20 25.39
N ILE A 30 -22.53 -1.18 26.30
CA ILE A 30 -21.84 -2.47 26.17
C ILE A 30 -22.38 -3.27 24.98
N GLU A 31 -23.69 -3.28 24.76
CA GLU A 31 -24.30 -3.93 23.58
C GLU A 31 -23.88 -3.26 22.28
N GLN A 32 -23.80 -1.91 22.25
CA GLN A 32 -23.27 -1.17 21.11
C GLN A 32 -21.78 -1.46 20.88
N LEU A 33 -20.98 -1.58 21.93
CA LEU A 33 -19.55 -1.91 21.84
C LEU A 33 -19.35 -3.32 21.30
N HIS A 34 -20.19 -4.28 21.72
CA HIS A 34 -20.20 -5.64 21.16
C HIS A 34 -20.58 -5.65 19.68
N LEU A 35 -21.61 -4.90 19.27
CA LEU A 35 -21.99 -4.78 17.86
C LEU A 35 -20.87 -4.14 17.03
N VAL A 36 -20.20 -3.12 17.56
CA VAL A 36 -19.04 -2.50 16.88
C VAL A 36 -17.88 -3.49 16.80
N GLN A 37 -17.62 -4.28 17.84
CA GLN A 37 -16.62 -5.36 17.79
C GLN A 37 -16.99 -6.43 16.76
N GLU A 38 -18.24 -6.87 16.70
CA GLU A 38 -18.69 -7.87 15.72
C GLU A 38 -18.59 -7.35 14.28
N GLU A 39 -18.95 -6.08 14.02
CA GLU A 39 -18.80 -5.49 12.69
C GLU A 39 -17.33 -5.26 12.34
N LEU A 40 -16.49 -4.87 13.31
CA LEU A 40 -15.03 -4.79 13.10
C LEU A 40 -14.42 -6.16 12.82
N GLU A 41 -14.86 -7.21 13.52
CA GLU A 41 -14.45 -8.60 13.29
C GLU A 41 -14.93 -9.10 11.93
N ARG A 42 -16.16 -8.80 11.51
CA ARG A 42 -16.63 -9.10 10.15
C ARG A 42 -15.82 -8.38 9.09
N LEU A 43 -15.54 -7.08 9.27
CA LEU A 43 -14.75 -6.31 8.31
C LEU A 43 -13.31 -6.83 8.26
N HIS A 44 -12.73 -7.21 9.40
CA HIS A 44 -11.41 -7.82 9.44
C HIS A 44 -11.39 -9.17 8.72
N GLN A 45 -12.39 -10.03 8.98
CA GLN A 45 -12.54 -11.32 8.31
C GLN A 45 -12.85 -11.18 6.81
N ALA A 46 -13.62 -10.16 6.40
CA ALA A 46 -13.89 -9.86 5.00
C ALA A 46 -12.65 -9.31 4.28
N ASN A 47 -11.83 -8.50 4.96
CA ASN A 47 -10.51 -8.11 4.47
C ASN A 47 -9.57 -9.32 4.37
N ASP A 48 -9.55 -10.21 5.37
CA ASP A 48 -8.72 -11.41 5.34
C ASP A 48 -9.19 -12.40 4.24
N ALA A 49 -10.50 -12.45 3.95
CA ALA A 49 -11.07 -13.27 2.88
C ALA A 49 -10.84 -12.67 1.47
N THR A 50 -10.80 -11.35 1.34
CA THR A 50 -10.42 -10.67 0.07
C THR A 50 -8.90 -10.63 -0.14
N VAL A 51 -8.12 -10.76 0.93
CA VAL A 51 -6.66 -10.98 0.92
C VAL A 51 -6.31 -12.49 0.86
N GLY A 52 -7.29 -13.35 0.61
CA GLY A 52 -7.14 -14.79 0.56
C GLY A 52 -6.27 -15.33 -0.59
N VAL A 53 -5.07 -15.77 -0.21
CA VAL A 53 -4.29 -16.87 -0.81
C VAL A 53 -3.52 -16.59 -2.11
N LEU A 54 -2.39 -15.89 -1.97
CA LEU A 54 -1.18 -16.27 -2.71
C LEU A 54 -0.56 -17.50 -2.02
N PRO A 55 0.01 -18.46 -2.76
CA PRO A 55 0.63 -19.63 -2.17
C PRO A 55 1.86 -19.18 -1.37
N SER A 56 2.03 -19.78 -0.19
CA SER A 56 3.09 -19.50 0.80
C SER A 56 2.98 -18.17 1.54
N GLY A 57 2.36 -18.21 2.73
CA GLY A 57 2.84 -17.61 4.00
C GLY A 57 3.31 -16.15 4.09
N GLN A 58 3.29 -15.38 3.00
CA GLN A 58 3.66 -13.98 2.97
C GLN A 58 2.37 -13.20 3.21
N LYS A 59 2.19 -12.73 4.44
CA LYS A 59 1.45 -11.48 4.63
C LYS A 59 2.09 -10.49 3.64
N LEU A 60 1.31 -9.95 2.72
CA LEU A 60 1.71 -8.81 1.91
C LEU A 60 1.97 -7.64 2.88
N LEU A 61 3.14 -7.61 3.49
CA LEU A 61 3.68 -6.46 4.17
C LEU A 61 4.19 -5.55 3.06
N TRP A 62 3.29 -4.69 2.56
CA TRP A 62 3.56 -3.75 1.47
C TRP A 62 4.74 -2.81 1.77
N VAL A 63 5.08 -2.67 3.06
CA VAL A 63 6.33 -2.09 3.54
C VAL A 63 6.98 -3.13 4.45
N ASP A 64 8.24 -3.44 4.20
CA ASP A 64 9.05 -4.35 5.02
C ASP A 64 9.13 -3.82 6.47
N GLU A 65 8.27 -4.37 7.34
CA GLU A 65 8.26 -4.13 8.79
C GLU A 65 9.28 -5.00 9.53
N GLU A 66 9.73 -6.08 8.89
CA GLU A 66 10.66 -7.04 9.50
C GLU A 66 12.04 -6.40 9.66
N MET A 67 12.49 -5.62 8.68
CA MET A 67 13.81 -4.96 8.76
C MET A 67 13.95 -3.95 9.92
N PRO A 68 13.02 -2.98 10.12
CA PRO A 68 13.02 -2.14 11.32
C PRO A 68 12.96 -2.93 12.62
N ASP A 69 12.17 -4.00 12.68
CA ASP A 69 12.03 -4.82 13.89
C ASP A 69 13.33 -5.59 14.20
N VAL A 70 13.99 -6.15 13.18
CA VAL A 70 15.29 -6.82 13.33
C VAL A 70 16.37 -5.85 13.79
N LEU A 71 16.38 -4.61 13.27
CA LEU A 71 17.32 -3.58 13.74
C LEU A 71 17.04 -3.17 15.19
N ALA A 72 15.77 -2.96 15.55
CA ALA A 72 15.37 -2.66 16.91
C ALA A 72 15.81 -3.78 17.87
N GLU A 73 15.61 -5.05 17.48
CA GLU A 73 16.03 -6.21 18.27
C GLU A 73 17.56 -6.35 18.34
N ASN A 74 18.28 -6.05 17.27
CA ASN A 74 19.74 -6.05 17.28
C ASN A 74 20.27 -5.01 18.28
N THR A 75 19.72 -3.79 18.28
CA THR A 75 20.10 -2.75 19.25
C THR A 75 19.75 -3.16 20.70
N ARG A 76 18.64 -3.87 20.93
CA ARG A 76 18.32 -4.47 22.23
C ARG A 76 19.39 -5.45 22.69
N LEU A 77 19.81 -6.36 21.81
CA LEU A 77 20.80 -7.38 22.15
C LEU A 77 22.18 -6.77 22.38
N GLN A 78 22.58 -5.78 21.57
CA GLN A 78 23.85 -5.06 21.77
C GLN A 78 23.88 -4.35 23.12
N THR A 79 22.85 -3.55 23.43
CA THR A 79 22.75 -2.84 24.71
C THR A 79 22.70 -3.81 25.89
N LYS A 80 22.00 -4.93 25.76
CA LYS A 80 22.00 -6.01 26.76
C LYS A 80 23.40 -6.58 27.00
N LEU A 81 24.15 -6.88 25.94
CA LEU A 81 25.51 -7.41 26.06
C LEU A 81 26.47 -6.39 26.69
N GLU A 82 26.38 -5.13 26.28
CA GLU A 82 27.17 -4.03 26.86
C GLU A 82 26.89 -3.87 28.35
N VAL A 83 25.62 -3.83 28.73
CA VAL A 83 25.21 -3.76 30.13
C VAL A 83 25.68 -4.98 30.91
N GLN A 84 25.49 -6.20 30.39
CA GLN A 84 25.99 -7.41 31.05
C GLN A 84 27.51 -7.36 31.25
N ALA A 85 28.28 -6.91 30.25
CA ALA A 85 29.72 -6.74 30.40
C ALA A 85 30.08 -5.73 31.49
N GLN A 86 29.39 -4.59 31.56
CA GLN A 86 29.57 -3.59 32.62
C GLN A 86 29.23 -4.15 34.00
N LEU A 87 28.13 -4.90 34.13
CA LEU A 87 27.73 -5.55 35.38
C LEU A 87 28.77 -6.57 35.84
N TYR A 88 29.25 -7.43 34.94
CA TYR A 88 30.31 -8.39 35.25
C TYR A 88 31.61 -7.69 35.68
N GLN A 89 31.99 -6.58 35.04
CA GLN A 89 33.16 -5.79 35.45
C GLN A 89 32.98 -5.20 36.85
N CYS A 90 31.81 -4.62 37.15
CA CYS A 90 31.52 -4.06 38.47
C CYS A 90 31.48 -5.14 39.56
N GLU A 91 30.81 -6.27 39.29
CA GLU A 91 30.71 -7.40 40.21
C GLU A 91 32.07 -8.06 40.46
N SER A 92 32.86 -8.28 39.40
CA SER A 92 34.21 -8.85 39.54
C SER A 92 35.10 -7.91 40.37
N ALA A 93 35.16 -6.61 40.06
CA ALA A 93 35.94 -5.65 40.83
C ALA A 93 35.47 -5.51 42.30
N GLY A 94 34.16 -5.59 42.53
CA GLY A 94 33.55 -5.44 43.84
C GLY A 94 33.56 -6.70 44.72
N SER A 95 33.71 -7.89 44.10
CA SER A 95 33.52 -9.17 44.77
C SER A 95 34.51 -9.40 45.92
N LEU A 96 34.00 -10.00 46.98
CA LEU A 96 34.82 -10.42 48.11
C LEU A 96 35.88 -11.44 47.65
N HIS A 97 35.58 -12.29 46.68
CA HIS A 97 36.54 -13.24 46.11
C HIS A 97 37.73 -12.55 45.43
N ASN A 98 37.53 -11.48 44.65
CA ASN A 98 38.65 -10.74 44.07
C ASN A 98 39.39 -9.89 45.11
N LYS A 99 38.69 -9.35 46.12
CA LYS A 99 39.34 -8.66 47.24
C LYS A 99 40.17 -9.61 48.11
N LEU A 100 39.68 -10.82 48.35
CA LEU A 100 40.42 -11.87 49.04
C LEU A 100 41.56 -12.40 48.18
N GLY A 101 41.32 -12.67 46.89
CA GLY A 101 42.31 -13.13 45.93
C GLY A 101 43.46 -12.13 45.78
N THR A 102 43.16 -10.84 45.63
CA THR A 102 44.19 -9.78 45.61
C THR A 102 44.93 -9.70 46.94
N LEU A 103 44.25 -9.75 48.09
CA LEU A 103 44.93 -9.78 49.40
C LEU A 103 45.82 -11.02 49.58
N LEU A 104 45.41 -12.17 49.05
CA LEU A 104 46.18 -13.42 49.05
C LEU A 104 47.40 -13.34 48.13
N ILE A 105 47.24 -12.84 46.90
CA ILE A 105 48.35 -12.61 45.95
C ILE A 105 49.38 -11.64 46.56
N HIS A 106 48.91 -10.50 47.11
CA HIS A 106 49.77 -9.53 47.78
C HIS A 106 50.48 -10.12 49.02
N SER A 107 49.90 -11.16 49.63
CA SER A 107 50.50 -11.84 50.78
C SER A 107 51.60 -12.83 50.39
N VAL A 108 51.53 -13.40 49.19
CA VAL A 108 52.58 -14.26 48.62
C VAL A 108 53.77 -13.43 48.15
N ASP A 109 53.54 -12.24 47.58
CA ASP A 109 54.60 -11.32 47.15
C ASP A 109 55.38 -10.67 48.31
N ARG A 110 54.82 -10.69 49.54
CA ARG A 110 55.45 -10.14 50.75
C ARG A 110 55.22 -11.05 51.96
N PRO A 111 56.18 -11.91 52.33
CA PRO A 111 56.00 -12.91 53.39
C PRO A 111 55.70 -12.30 54.77
N ALA A 112 56.13 -11.07 55.04
CA ALA A 112 55.81 -10.33 56.27
C ALA A 112 54.30 -9.97 56.40
N SER A 113 53.56 -9.96 55.29
CA SER A 113 52.15 -9.57 55.29
C SER A 113 51.17 -10.71 55.56
N LEU A 114 51.63 -11.98 55.51
CA LEU A 114 50.85 -13.17 55.90
C LEU A 114 50.38 -13.10 57.36
N TRP A 115 51.23 -12.62 58.27
CA TRP A 115 50.90 -12.42 59.68
C TRP A 115 49.84 -11.33 59.94
N SER A 116 49.66 -10.41 58.98
CA SER A 116 48.65 -9.35 59.05
C SER A 116 47.30 -9.74 58.45
N LEU A 117 47.18 -10.90 57.80
CA LEU A 117 45.96 -11.33 57.12
C LEU A 117 44.75 -11.47 58.05
N PRO A 118 44.83 -12.13 59.23
CA PRO A 118 43.68 -12.25 60.12
C PRO A 118 43.17 -10.88 60.58
N GLY A 119 44.09 -9.95 60.87
CA GLY A 119 43.75 -8.58 61.27
C GLY A 119 43.14 -7.75 60.13
N LYS A 120 43.62 -7.90 58.89
CA LYS A 120 43.06 -7.24 57.71
C LYS A 120 41.68 -7.78 57.35
N LEU A 121 41.47 -9.09 57.43
CA LEU A 121 40.16 -9.72 57.23
C LEU A 121 39.14 -9.26 58.29
N TRP A 122 39.57 -9.22 59.56
CA TRP A 122 38.75 -8.68 60.63
C TRP A 122 38.48 -7.18 60.47
N GLY A 123 39.44 -6.41 59.96
CA GLY A 123 39.29 -4.99 59.62
C GLY A 123 38.27 -4.77 58.51
N VAL A 124 38.30 -5.59 57.45
CA VAL A 124 37.29 -5.60 56.38
C VAL A 124 35.93 -5.95 56.97
N TRP A 125 35.81 -7.03 57.74
CA TRP A 125 34.57 -7.43 58.40
C TRP A 125 33.99 -6.34 59.31
N ARG A 126 34.82 -5.69 60.14
CA ARG A 126 34.41 -4.60 61.03
C ARG A 126 33.99 -3.36 60.26
N SER A 127 34.57 -3.10 59.08
CA SER A 127 34.22 -1.96 58.22
C SER A 127 32.82 -2.05 57.60
N TYR A 128 32.25 -3.27 57.49
CA TYR A 128 30.87 -3.50 57.05
C TYR A 128 29.82 -3.20 58.13
N HIS A 129 30.21 -3.18 59.41
CA HIS A 129 29.29 -3.01 60.54
C HIS A 129 29.39 -1.64 61.26
N LYS A 130 30.18 -0.70 60.74
CA LYS A 130 30.28 0.65 61.32
C LYS A 130 29.07 1.53 60.94
N PRO A 131 28.47 2.28 61.88
CA PRO A 131 27.45 3.26 61.55
C PRO A 131 28.04 4.41 60.71
N PRO A 132 27.22 5.06 59.87
CA PRO A 132 27.69 6.19 59.06
C PRO A 132 28.14 7.34 59.95
N PRO A 133 29.30 7.97 59.67
CA PRO A 133 29.86 9.03 60.49
C PRO A 133 28.96 10.28 60.54
N ALA A 134 28.96 10.98 61.67
CA ALA A 134 28.24 12.24 61.85
C ALA A 134 28.75 13.37 60.92
N ALA A 135 29.97 13.23 60.40
CA ALA A 135 30.53 14.09 59.36
C ALA A 135 29.73 14.04 58.05
N LEU A 136 29.08 12.90 57.74
CA LEU A 136 28.19 12.74 56.59
C LEU A 136 26.74 13.13 56.88
N GLY A 137 26.39 13.49 58.12
CA GLY A 137 25.00 13.74 58.52
C GLY A 137 24.30 12.52 59.12
N GLY A 138 25.04 11.51 59.57
CA GLY A 138 24.49 10.32 60.23
C GLY A 138 23.69 9.43 59.27
N LYS A 139 22.59 8.85 59.74
CA LYS A 139 21.81 7.84 58.98
C LYS A 139 21.09 8.40 57.75
N SER A 140 20.80 9.71 57.73
CA SER A 140 20.09 10.38 56.62
C SER A 140 21.02 10.98 55.57
N PHE A 141 22.33 11.00 55.81
CA PHE A 141 23.32 11.61 54.93
C PHE A 141 23.05 13.09 54.56
N GLY A 142 22.38 13.86 55.43
CA GLY A 142 21.93 15.23 55.11
C GLY A 142 23.05 16.18 54.67
N LYS A 143 24.26 16.05 55.25
CA LYS A 143 25.42 16.88 54.88
C LYS A 143 25.96 16.59 53.49
N VAL A 144 25.67 15.40 52.94
CA VAL A 144 26.01 15.04 51.55
C VAL A 144 25.11 15.79 50.58
N VAL A 145 23.83 15.95 50.92
CA VAL A 145 22.88 16.75 50.13
C VAL A 145 23.25 18.24 50.18
N GLU A 146 23.63 18.75 51.37
CA GLU A 146 24.12 20.13 51.51
C GLU A 146 25.43 20.38 50.73
N ALA A 147 26.34 19.40 50.71
CA ALA A 147 27.57 19.47 49.91
C ALA A 147 27.27 19.49 48.40
N TRP A 148 26.27 18.73 47.96
CA TRP A 148 25.79 18.80 46.57
C TRP A 148 25.22 20.17 46.22
N GLU A 149 24.38 20.73 47.09
CA GLU A 149 23.75 22.04 46.86
C GLU A 149 24.77 23.19 46.84
N SER A 150 25.91 23.04 47.52
CA SER A 150 26.96 24.06 47.60
C SER A 150 28.07 23.95 46.54
N GLY A 151 28.31 22.77 45.96
CA GLY A 151 29.41 22.58 45.00
C GLY A 151 29.29 21.37 44.07
N GLY A 152 28.08 20.80 43.95
CA GLY A 152 27.80 19.67 43.06
C GLY A 152 28.56 18.39 43.43
N LEU A 153 28.76 17.55 42.42
CA LEU A 153 29.38 16.25 42.57
C LEU A 153 30.82 16.29 43.16
N PRO A 154 31.71 17.21 42.74
CA PRO A 154 33.08 17.27 43.27
C PRO A 154 33.13 17.59 44.77
N ALA A 155 32.20 18.40 45.28
CA ALA A 155 32.11 18.72 46.70
C ALA A 155 31.68 17.49 47.53
N VAL A 156 30.79 16.66 46.98
CA VAL A 156 30.37 15.38 47.58
C VAL A 156 31.54 14.40 47.62
N GLU A 157 32.27 14.24 46.52
CA GLU A 157 33.45 13.37 46.44
C GLU A 157 34.52 13.78 47.45
N ALA A 158 34.87 15.07 47.50
CA ALA A 158 35.85 15.58 48.46
C ALA A 158 35.43 15.32 49.91
N LEU A 159 34.12 15.38 50.22
CA LEU A 159 33.60 15.09 51.55
C LEU A 159 33.68 13.57 51.86
N LEU A 160 33.35 12.72 50.90
CA LEU A 160 33.44 11.26 51.04
C LEU A 160 34.90 10.76 51.17
N GLU A 161 35.84 11.39 50.46
CA GLU A 161 37.28 11.11 50.58
C GLU A 161 37.83 11.56 51.95
N LYS A 162 37.54 12.80 52.36
CA LYS A 162 37.97 13.34 53.66
C LYS A 162 37.48 12.52 54.85
N SER A 163 36.30 11.91 54.72
CA SER A 163 35.71 11.09 55.78
C SER A 163 36.24 9.65 55.82
N ALA A 164 37.10 9.24 54.87
CA ALA A 164 37.72 7.91 54.78
C ALA A 164 36.73 6.76 55.01
N CYS A 165 35.54 6.86 54.40
CA CYS A 165 34.43 5.93 54.61
C CYS A 165 34.62 4.61 53.84
N SER A 166 34.00 3.53 54.34
CA SER A 166 33.96 2.27 53.60
C SER A 166 33.12 2.39 52.32
N PRO A 167 33.39 1.58 51.27
CA PRO A 167 32.64 1.62 50.02
C PRO A 167 31.13 1.45 50.20
N LEU A 168 30.69 0.65 51.18
CA LEU A 168 29.28 0.49 51.52
C LEU A 168 28.64 1.79 52.03
N ILE A 169 29.35 2.54 52.88
CA ILE A 169 28.86 3.81 53.42
C ILE A 169 28.82 4.87 52.31
N GLN A 170 29.82 4.91 51.44
CA GLN A 170 29.83 5.77 50.26
C GLN A 170 28.67 5.45 49.31
N ALA A 171 28.43 4.17 49.03
CA ALA A 171 27.31 3.73 48.21
C ALA A 171 25.96 4.12 48.84
N ASN A 172 25.81 4.04 50.17
CA ASN A 172 24.60 4.51 50.85
C ASN A 172 24.44 6.04 50.80
N ALA A 173 25.53 6.79 50.90
CA ALA A 173 25.53 8.25 50.76
C ALA A 173 25.08 8.68 49.37
N TYR A 174 25.62 8.05 48.32
CA TYR A 174 25.18 8.29 46.94
C TYR A 174 23.72 7.87 46.72
N THR A 175 23.25 6.76 47.30
CA THR A 175 21.82 6.41 47.25
C THR A 175 20.93 7.45 47.92
N ALA A 176 21.34 8.00 49.08
CA ALA A 176 20.60 9.07 49.73
C ALA A 176 20.59 10.36 48.90
N LEU A 177 21.71 10.70 48.28
CA LEU A 177 21.82 11.84 47.37
C LEU A 177 20.92 11.68 46.14
N ALA A 178 21.00 10.55 45.44
CA ALA A 178 20.17 10.28 44.27
C ALA A 178 18.66 10.31 44.60
N ARG A 179 18.24 9.90 45.81
CA ARG A 179 16.84 10.06 46.28
C ARG A 179 16.40 11.52 46.40
N SER A 180 17.32 12.40 46.80
CA SER A 180 17.03 13.85 46.89
C SER A 180 17.00 14.54 45.52
N LEU A 181 17.67 13.95 44.51
CA LEU A 181 17.79 14.52 43.17
C LEU A 181 16.69 14.11 42.20
N VAL A 182 15.98 13.01 42.44
CA VAL A 182 14.90 12.46 41.57
C VAL A 182 13.99 13.53 40.96
N ASN A 183 13.48 14.45 41.79
CA ASN A 183 12.51 15.46 41.37
C ASN A 183 13.17 16.77 40.91
N LYS A 184 14.49 16.92 41.11
CA LYS A 184 15.27 18.12 40.79
C LYS A 184 16.04 17.96 39.47
N ASP A 185 16.68 16.80 39.30
CA ASP A 185 17.54 16.47 38.16
C ASP A 185 17.66 14.94 38.02
N SER A 186 16.98 14.39 37.02
CA SER A 186 16.95 12.94 36.78
C SER A 186 18.26 12.39 36.22
N HIS A 187 18.98 13.17 35.41
CA HIS A 187 20.28 12.76 34.85
C HIS A 187 21.35 12.62 35.92
N HIS A 188 21.48 13.61 36.80
CA HIS A 188 22.43 13.52 37.91
C HIS A 188 21.99 12.47 38.95
N ALA A 189 20.69 12.25 39.14
CA ALA A 189 20.20 11.13 39.96
C ALA A 189 20.62 9.76 39.38
N ALA A 190 20.60 9.60 38.06
CA ALA A 190 21.09 8.41 37.38
C ALA A 190 22.61 8.25 37.52
N GLU A 191 23.39 9.30 37.28
CA GLU A 191 24.87 9.25 37.40
C GLU A 191 25.32 8.90 38.83
N VAL A 192 24.72 9.54 39.83
CA VAL A 192 24.98 9.25 41.25
C VAL A 192 24.56 7.81 41.59
N SER A 193 23.48 7.30 40.99
CA SER A 193 23.05 5.91 41.15
C SER A 193 24.03 4.92 40.50
N ARG A 194 24.63 5.25 39.34
CA ARG A 194 25.67 4.45 38.69
C ARG A 194 26.89 4.31 39.62
N ARG A 195 27.32 5.42 40.22
CA ARG A 195 28.42 5.45 41.20
C ARG A 195 28.10 4.65 42.46
N ALA A 196 26.86 4.73 42.94
CA ALA A 196 26.40 3.93 44.08
C ALA A 196 26.43 2.42 43.78
N TYR A 197 26.06 2.02 42.56
CA TYR A 197 26.08 0.63 42.13
C TYR A 197 27.52 0.12 41.92
N ALA A 198 28.40 0.92 41.30
CA ALA A 198 29.81 0.57 41.09
C ALA A 198 30.55 0.28 42.41
N LEU A 199 30.19 0.98 43.50
CA LEU A 199 30.80 0.80 44.82
C LEU A 199 30.27 -0.41 45.60
N ASP A 200 29.01 -0.79 45.39
CA ASP A 200 28.35 -1.93 46.05
C ASP A 200 27.39 -2.59 45.04
N PRO A 201 27.88 -3.50 44.17
CA PRO A 201 27.08 -4.10 43.12
C PRO A 201 26.11 -5.12 43.72
N LYS A 202 24.92 -4.65 44.12
CA LYS A 202 23.86 -5.46 44.70
C LYS A 202 22.60 -5.43 43.85
N PRO A 203 21.81 -6.52 43.81
CA PRO A 203 20.64 -6.62 42.95
C PRO A 203 19.58 -5.53 43.24
N TYR A 204 19.34 -5.16 44.51
CA TYR A 204 18.38 -4.10 44.83
C TYR A 204 18.83 -2.70 44.37
N ARG A 205 20.15 -2.43 44.33
CA ARG A 205 20.70 -1.17 43.81
C ARG A 205 20.67 -1.14 42.30
N LEU A 206 20.85 -2.29 41.64
CA LEU A 206 20.69 -2.43 40.20
C LEU A 206 19.24 -2.11 39.77
N LYS A 207 18.25 -2.69 40.47
CA LYS A 207 16.83 -2.38 40.27
C LYS A 207 16.57 -0.87 40.40
N TRP A 208 17.17 -0.27 41.43
CA TRP A 208 17.00 1.14 41.71
C TRP A 208 17.68 2.04 40.67
N LEU A 209 18.89 1.68 40.21
CA LEU A 209 19.59 2.35 39.12
C LEU A 209 18.75 2.32 37.84
N ALA A 210 18.18 1.17 37.48
CA ALA A 210 17.36 1.06 36.29
C ALA A 210 16.16 2.03 36.28
N PHE A 211 15.51 2.23 37.43
CA PHE A 211 14.44 3.23 37.54
C PHE A 211 14.95 4.67 37.39
N ARG A 212 16.16 4.99 37.85
CA ARG A 212 16.76 6.32 37.67
C ARG A 212 17.21 6.56 36.22
N LEU A 213 17.72 5.54 35.55
CA LEU A 213 18.05 5.59 34.12
C LEU A 213 16.79 5.85 33.28
N HIS A 214 15.67 5.20 33.63
CA HIS A 214 14.38 5.44 32.99
C HIS A 214 13.91 6.89 33.14
N GLU A 215 13.95 7.44 34.36
CA GLU A 215 13.59 8.85 34.61
C GLU A 215 14.54 9.85 33.91
N ALA A 216 15.78 9.44 33.65
CA ALA A 216 16.75 10.21 32.86
C ALA A 216 16.56 10.05 31.34
N GLY A 217 15.61 9.22 30.89
CA GLY A 217 15.36 8.97 29.46
C GLY A 217 16.31 7.96 28.80
N GLU A 218 17.16 7.28 29.57
CA GLU A 218 18.08 6.24 29.09
C GLU A 218 17.38 4.88 29.06
N LEU A 219 16.35 4.78 28.21
CA LEU A 219 15.38 3.68 28.20
C LEU A 219 16.01 2.31 27.88
N ALA A 220 16.94 2.28 26.92
CA ALA A 220 17.58 1.03 26.48
C ALA A 220 18.47 0.42 27.56
N GLU A 221 19.28 1.25 28.24
CA GLU A 221 20.09 0.81 29.37
C GLU A 221 19.22 0.42 30.56
N ALA A 222 18.18 1.19 30.87
CA ALA A 222 17.24 0.88 31.94
C ALA A 222 16.58 -0.50 31.76
N GLU A 223 16.10 -0.81 30.56
CA GLU A 223 15.53 -2.12 30.24
C GLU A 223 16.57 -3.23 30.37
N ALA A 224 17.76 -3.06 29.80
CA ALA A 224 18.84 -4.05 29.88
C ALA A 224 19.27 -4.35 31.32
N MET A 225 19.34 -3.33 32.18
CA MET A 225 19.63 -3.47 33.61
C MET A 225 18.53 -4.24 34.35
N LEU A 226 17.26 -4.06 33.97
CA LEU A 226 16.13 -4.82 34.53
C LEU A 226 16.10 -6.28 34.05
N GLU A 227 16.50 -6.55 32.80
CA GLU A 227 16.61 -7.93 32.30
C GLU A 227 17.77 -8.70 32.94
N ALA A 228 18.82 -8.00 33.37
CA ALA A 228 19.96 -8.59 34.07
C ALA A 228 19.70 -8.86 35.56
N LEU A 229 18.52 -8.48 36.08
CA LEU A 229 18.17 -8.73 37.49
C LEU A 229 18.02 -10.23 37.78
N PRO A 230 18.59 -10.72 38.89
CA PRO A 230 18.31 -12.03 39.44
C PRO A 230 16.80 -12.30 39.67
N THR A 231 16.36 -13.54 39.45
CA THR A 231 14.95 -13.96 39.56
C THR A 231 14.43 -14.06 41.00
N ASP A 232 15.32 -14.02 41.99
CA ASP A 232 15.02 -14.09 43.43
C ASP A 232 14.64 -12.74 44.04
N ILE A 233 14.72 -11.64 43.28
CA ILE A 233 14.33 -10.30 43.75
C ILE A 233 12.81 -10.19 43.84
N GLN A 234 12.33 -9.75 45.00
CA GLN A 234 10.92 -9.39 45.17
C GLN A 234 10.60 -8.09 44.41
N ILE A 235 9.65 -8.20 43.48
CA ILE A 235 9.10 -7.09 42.71
C ILE A 235 7.64 -6.90 43.16
N SER A 236 7.32 -5.71 43.66
CA SER A 236 5.93 -5.35 44.01
C SER A 236 5.07 -5.25 42.75
N GLU A 237 3.74 -5.38 42.87
CA GLU A 237 2.82 -5.20 41.74
C GLU A 237 2.94 -3.81 41.09
N SER A 238 3.19 -2.78 41.91
CA SER A 238 3.45 -1.41 41.43
C SER A 238 4.76 -1.31 40.64
N GLU A 239 5.83 -1.94 41.13
CA GLU A 239 7.12 -2.03 40.43
C GLU A 239 7.01 -2.86 39.15
N ALA A 240 6.21 -3.93 39.13
CA ALA A 240 5.98 -4.74 37.95
C ALA A 240 5.27 -3.94 36.84
N LYS A 241 4.32 -3.07 37.20
CA LYS A 241 3.68 -2.14 36.25
C LYS A 241 4.71 -1.14 35.69
N GLN A 242 5.54 -0.57 36.56
CA GLN A 242 6.61 0.34 36.14
C GLN A 242 7.62 -0.35 35.21
N ILE A 243 8.05 -1.58 35.51
CA ILE A 243 8.94 -2.37 34.64
C ILE A 243 8.30 -2.63 33.27
N ARG A 244 7.01 -2.96 33.20
CA ARG A 244 6.31 -3.12 31.92
C ARG A 244 6.27 -1.83 31.12
N GLN A 245 6.03 -0.70 31.80
CA GLN A 245 6.06 0.62 31.16
C GLN A 245 7.45 0.91 30.58
N ILE A 246 8.52 0.69 31.35
CA ILE A 246 9.91 0.87 30.90
C ILE A 246 10.19 0.03 29.66
N LYS A 247 9.82 -1.25 29.67
CA LYS A 247 9.99 -2.17 28.53
C LYS A 247 9.24 -1.68 27.30
N HIS A 248 7.99 -1.29 27.46
CA HIS A 248 7.18 -0.79 26.35
C HIS A 248 7.74 0.51 25.77
N GLU A 249 8.14 1.46 26.62
CA GLU A 249 8.74 2.73 26.18
C GLU A 249 10.09 2.51 25.48
N ALA A 250 10.94 1.61 25.99
CA ALA A 250 12.20 1.24 25.37
C ALA A 250 11.99 0.54 24.01
N GLU A 251 11.05 -0.41 23.91
CA GLU A 251 10.68 -1.07 22.67
C GLU A 251 10.17 -0.06 21.63
N TYR A 252 9.23 0.80 22.03
CA TYR A 252 8.66 1.83 21.17
C TYR A 252 9.75 2.76 20.63
N TRP A 253 10.65 3.24 21.50
CA TRP A 253 11.73 4.14 21.09
C TRP A 253 12.72 3.50 20.13
N ARG A 254 13.13 2.25 20.37
CA ARG A 254 14.01 1.52 19.44
C ARG A 254 13.35 1.28 18.09
N LYS A 255 12.08 0.87 18.07
CA LYS A 255 11.32 0.69 16.83
C LYS A 255 11.19 2.00 16.06
N LEU A 256 10.92 3.11 16.74
CA LEU A 256 10.86 4.44 16.12
C LEU A 256 12.22 4.84 15.51
N GLN A 257 13.32 4.62 16.26
CA GLN A 257 14.67 4.91 15.79
C GLN A 257 15.05 4.03 14.59
N ALA A 258 14.73 2.74 14.63
CA ALA A 258 14.96 1.81 13.53
C ALA A 258 14.14 2.19 12.28
N LYS A 259 12.87 2.58 12.45
CA LYS A 259 12.03 3.11 11.35
C LYS A 259 12.60 4.38 10.72
N ARG A 260 13.18 5.27 11.54
CA ARG A 260 13.89 6.46 11.03
C ARG A 260 15.15 6.09 10.25
N GLN A 261 15.97 5.17 10.75
CA GLN A 261 17.21 4.74 10.11
C GLN A 261 16.98 4.00 8.78
N THR A 262 15.88 3.24 8.67
CA THR A 262 15.54 2.45 7.48
C THR A 262 14.81 3.23 6.39
N GLY A 263 14.52 4.52 6.62
CA GLY A 263 13.69 5.32 5.72
C GLY A 263 12.28 4.77 5.57
N TYR A 264 11.76 4.07 6.60
CA TYR A 264 10.48 3.36 6.56
C TYR A 264 9.33 4.29 6.15
N ALA A 265 9.30 5.52 6.68
CA ALA A 265 8.28 6.52 6.34
C ALA A 265 8.30 6.92 4.85
N GLU A 266 9.49 7.02 4.24
CA GLU A 266 9.61 7.33 2.81
C GLU A 266 9.15 6.16 1.94
N LYS A 267 9.48 4.93 2.34
CA LYS A 267 9.00 3.71 1.67
C LYS A 267 7.49 3.59 1.77
N GLN A 268 6.92 3.83 2.95
CA GLN A 268 5.47 3.85 3.16
C GLN A 268 4.79 4.92 2.31
N ALA A 269 5.33 6.15 2.28
CA ALA A 269 4.77 7.23 1.46
C ALA A 269 4.82 6.89 -0.05
N LYS A 270 5.89 6.25 -0.53
CA LYS A 270 5.99 5.78 -1.92
C LYS A 270 4.93 4.72 -2.23
N VAL A 271 4.75 3.75 -1.34
CA VAL A 271 3.74 2.70 -1.49
C VAL A 271 2.34 3.32 -1.48
N GLU A 272 2.03 4.20 -0.53
CA GLU A 272 0.75 4.91 -0.47
C GLU A 272 0.50 5.74 -1.74
N ALA A 273 1.53 6.38 -2.30
CA ALA A 273 1.43 7.09 -3.58
C ALA A 273 1.11 6.14 -4.74
N THR A 274 1.78 4.98 -4.81
CA THR A 274 1.47 3.97 -5.85
C THR A 274 0.05 3.42 -5.71
N ILE A 275 -0.44 3.18 -4.49
CA ILE A 275 -1.82 2.74 -4.24
C ILE A 275 -2.81 3.81 -4.70
N ARG A 276 -2.57 5.08 -4.38
CA ARG A 276 -3.41 6.19 -4.84
C ARG A 276 -3.44 6.25 -6.36
N GLN A 277 -2.29 6.18 -7.01
CA GLN A 277 -2.20 6.17 -8.47
C GLN A 277 -2.96 4.99 -9.08
N LEU A 278 -2.81 3.78 -8.55
CA LEU A 278 -3.55 2.61 -9.03
C LEU A 278 -5.06 2.75 -8.80
N THR A 279 -5.47 3.34 -7.68
CA THR A 279 -6.88 3.60 -7.38
C THR A 279 -7.48 4.62 -8.34
N GLU A 280 -6.74 5.69 -8.64
CA GLU A 280 -7.11 6.70 -9.64
C GLU A 280 -7.20 6.08 -11.05
N GLN A 281 -6.26 5.21 -11.42
CA GLN A 281 -6.29 4.47 -12.68
C GLN A 281 -7.50 3.53 -12.76
N CYS A 282 -7.80 2.77 -11.69
CA CYS A 282 -8.98 1.91 -11.63
C CYS A 282 -10.28 2.73 -11.75
N ALA A 283 -10.36 3.88 -11.08
CA ALA A 283 -11.50 4.78 -11.18
C ALA A 283 -11.65 5.37 -12.59
N ALA A 284 -10.55 5.80 -13.21
CA ALA A 284 -10.55 6.31 -14.58
C ALA A 284 -10.98 5.24 -15.60
N GLN A 285 -10.47 4.01 -15.45
CA GLN A 285 -10.92 2.88 -16.26
C GLN A 285 -12.40 2.57 -16.05
N GLY A 286 -12.89 2.64 -14.81
CA GLY A 286 -14.32 2.51 -14.49
C GLY A 286 -15.18 3.55 -15.20
N GLN A 287 -14.78 4.83 -15.15
CA GLN A 287 -15.47 5.91 -15.86
C GLN A 287 -15.46 5.71 -17.38
N GLN A 288 -14.34 5.26 -17.95
CA GLN A 288 -14.25 4.98 -19.38
C GLN A 288 -15.17 3.83 -19.78
N LEU A 289 -15.27 2.77 -18.96
CA LEU A 289 -16.20 1.67 -19.19
C LEU A 289 -17.66 2.13 -19.10
N GLU A 290 -18.01 2.98 -18.13
CA GLU A 290 -19.35 3.56 -18.01
C GLU A 290 -19.69 4.43 -19.23
N ALA A 291 -18.76 5.27 -19.68
CA ALA A 291 -18.94 6.09 -20.88
C ALA A 291 -19.14 5.23 -22.14
N SER A 292 -18.31 4.20 -22.34
CA SER A 292 -18.48 3.25 -23.45
C SER A 292 -19.81 2.48 -23.35
N GLN A 293 -20.27 2.13 -22.14
CA GLN A 293 -21.59 1.51 -21.95
C GLN A 293 -22.72 2.46 -22.34
N GLN A 294 -22.63 3.74 -21.96
CA GLN A 294 -23.63 4.75 -22.35
C GLN A 294 -23.67 4.93 -23.86
N GLU A 295 -22.52 5.03 -24.53
CA GLU A 295 -22.44 5.08 -25.99
C GLU A 295 -23.08 3.84 -26.65
N ILE A 296 -22.78 2.64 -26.15
CA ILE A 296 -23.41 1.40 -26.64
C ILE A 296 -24.93 1.45 -26.45
N THR A 297 -25.44 2.01 -25.35
CA THR A 297 -26.89 2.13 -25.15
C THR A 297 -27.53 3.16 -26.09
N GLN A 298 -26.86 4.27 -26.39
CA GLN A 298 -27.32 5.27 -27.35
C GLN A 298 -27.35 4.68 -28.77
N LEU A 299 -26.28 4.01 -29.18
CA LEU A 299 -26.22 3.32 -30.48
C LEU A 299 -27.32 2.26 -30.63
N LYS A 300 -27.64 1.51 -29.57
CA LYS A 300 -28.76 0.56 -29.57
C LYS A 300 -30.11 1.26 -29.72
N GLN A 301 -30.31 2.41 -29.07
CA GLN A 301 -31.53 3.20 -29.22
C GLN A 301 -31.68 3.76 -30.63
N ASP A 302 -30.60 4.30 -31.20
CA ASP A 302 -30.60 4.82 -32.56
C ASP A 302 -30.82 3.69 -33.58
N GLN A 303 -30.21 2.51 -33.38
CA GLN A 303 -30.48 1.34 -34.20
C GLN A 303 -31.97 0.95 -34.16
N ALA A 304 -32.61 1.00 -32.98
CA ALA A 304 -34.04 0.72 -32.86
C ALA A 304 -34.90 1.78 -33.56
N ARG A 305 -34.52 3.07 -33.51
CA ARG A 305 -35.19 4.15 -34.25
C ARG A 305 -35.08 3.94 -35.76
N TRP A 306 -33.88 3.63 -36.26
CA TRP A 306 -33.68 3.34 -37.68
C TRP A 306 -34.51 2.14 -38.16
N GLN A 307 -34.65 1.11 -37.34
CA GLN A 307 -35.52 -0.02 -37.64
C GLN A 307 -37.00 0.39 -37.71
N GLN A 308 -37.48 1.19 -36.75
CA GLN A 308 -38.84 1.72 -36.77
C GLN A 308 -39.10 2.61 -37.99
N ASP A 309 -38.15 3.48 -38.34
CA ASP A 309 -38.26 4.33 -39.52
C ASP A 309 -38.28 3.48 -40.80
N ALA A 310 -37.43 2.47 -40.91
CA ALA A 310 -37.42 1.53 -42.03
C ALA A 310 -38.77 0.80 -42.17
N ASP A 311 -39.33 0.29 -41.07
CA ASP A 311 -40.66 -0.33 -41.05
C ASP A 311 -41.74 0.66 -41.49
N SER A 312 -41.68 1.91 -41.02
CA SER A 312 -42.63 2.96 -41.39
C SER A 312 -42.55 3.32 -42.88
N TRP A 313 -41.34 3.37 -43.44
CA TRP A 313 -41.12 3.59 -44.88
C TRP A 313 -41.67 2.43 -45.69
N GLN A 314 -41.44 1.20 -45.23
CA GLN A 314 -41.96 0.01 -45.90
C GLN A 314 -43.49 -0.04 -45.87
N GLN A 315 -44.12 0.34 -44.75
CA GLN A 315 -45.57 0.47 -44.68
C GLN A 315 -46.11 1.56 -45.61
N ARG A 316 -45.49 2.75 -45.65
CA ARG A 316 -45.89 3.82 -46.58
C ARG A 316 -45.74 3.40 -48.04
N PHE A 317 -44.68 2.67 -48.37
CA PHE A 317 -44.46 2.15 -49.70
C PHE A 317 -45.54 1.14 -50.11
N LEU A 318 -45.92 0.22 -49.22
CA LEU A 318 -47.02 -0.71 -49.45
C LEU A 318 -48.37 0.01 -49.60
N GLN A 319 -48.63 1.05 -48.79
CA GLN A 319 -49.83 1.88 -48.93
C GLN A 319 -49.86 2.61 -50.28
N GLN A 320 -48.73 3.16 -50.75
CA GLN A 320 -48.65 3.77 -52.07
C GLN A 320 -48.88 2.76 -53.18
N GLN A 321 -48.34 1.54 -53.08
CA GLN A 321 -48.62 0.48 -54.06
C GLN A 321 -50.10 0.11 -54.09
N ALA A 322 -50.76 -0.01 -52.93
CA ALA A 322 -52.19 -0.28 -52.87
C ALA A 322 -53.01 0.86 -53.51
N ALA A 323 -52.72 2.12 -53.17
CA ALA A 323 -53.40 3.28 -53.75
C ALA A 323 -53.18 3.36 -55.28
N LEU A 324 -51.98 3.02 -55.76
CA LEU A 324 -51.70 2.91 -57.20
C LEU A 324 -52.54 1.80 -57.84
N ALA A 325 -52.66 0.63 -57.22
CA ALA A 325 -53.50 -0.45 -57.72
C ALA A 325 -54.99 -0.07 -57.77
N ASP A 326 -55.49 0.62 -56.73
CA ASP A 326 -56.86 1.13 -56.69
C ASP A 326 -57.09 2.15 -57.81
N SER A 327 -56.18 3.13 -57.99
CA SER A 327 -56.28 4.11 -59.08
C SER A 327 -56.21 3.46 -60.47
N GLN A 328 -55.43 2.39 -60.64
CA GLN A 328 -55.40 1.61 -61.88
C GLN A 328 -56.71 0.88 -62.14
N SER A 329 -57.34 0.35 -61.09
CA SER A 329 -58.67 -0.27 -61.19
C SER A 329 -59.75 0.76 -61.55
N GLU A 330 -59.71 1.94 -60.93
CA GLU A 330 -60.60 3.06 -61.27
C GLU A 330 -60.41 3.52 -62.71
N LEU A 331 -59.15 3.68 -63.17
CA LEU A 331 -58.83 4.02 -64.56
C LEU A 331 -59.30 2.94 -65.53
N ALA A 332 -59.18 1.66 -65.17
CA ALA A 332 -59.72 0.57 -65.98
C ALA A 332 -61.26 0.62 -66.06
N GLY A 333 -61.93 0.93 -64.95
CA GLY A 333 -63.38 1.13 -64.90
C GLY A 333 -63.85 2.32 -65.75
N ILE A 334 -63.15 3.46 -65.66
CA ILE A 334 -63.41 4.64 -66.50
C ILE A 334 -63.13 4.32 -67.97
N SER A 335 -62.06 3.59 -68.28
CA SER A 335 -61.77 3.19 -69.65
C SER A 335 -62.89 2.30 -70.23
N GLN A 336 -63.47 1.41 -69.43
CA GLN A 336 -64.60 0.59 -69.85
C GLN A 336 -65.87 1.42 -70.05
N SER A 337 -66.16 2.39 -69.18
CA SER A 337 -67.32 3.28 -69.34
C SER A 337 -67.17 4.19 -70.57
N VAL A 338 -65.97 4.70 -70.86
CA VAL A 338 -65.69 5.45 -72.08
C VAL A 338 -65.88 4.59 -73.33
N LEU A 339 -65.50 3.31 -73.30
CA LEU A 339 -65.77 2.37 -74.40
C LEU A 339 -67.27 2.11 -74.58
N ALA A 340 -68.01 1.93 -73.48
CA ALA A 340 -69.47 1.76 -73.53
C ALA A 340 -70.16 3.01 -74.10
N LEU A 341 -69.77 4.20 -73.64
CA LEU A 341 -70.29 5.47 -74.18
C LEU A 341 -69.95 5.65 -75.66
N LYS A 342 -68.76 5.23 -76.11
CA LYS A 342 -68.42 5.25 -77.53
C LYS A 342 -69.32 4.33 -78.35
N GLN A 343 -69.63 3.14 -77.85
CA GLN A 343 -70.54 2.19 -78.50
C GLN A 343 -71.97 2.76 -78.56
N GLU A 344 -72.47 3.34 -77.47
CA GLU A 344 -73.78 3.99 -77.45
C GLU A 344 -73.83 5.17 -78.43
N ASN A 345 -72.78 5.99 -78.50
CA ASN A 345 -72.71 7.09 -79.44
C ASN A 345 -72.67 6.61 -80.90
N THR A 346 -72.00 5.47 -81.18
CA THR A 346 -72.08 4.85 -82.52
C THR A 346 -73.48 4.33 -82.83
N GLN A 347 -74.20 3.75 -81.86
CA GLN A 347 -75.59 3.31 -82.04
C GLN A 347 -76.51 4.51 -82.30
N LEU A 348 -76.37 5.59 -81.53
CA LEU A 348 -77.12 6.82 -81.75
C LEU A 348 -76.81 7.45 -83.13
N GLN A 349 -75.56 7.39 -83.60
CA GLN A 349 -75.22 7.81 -84.95
C GLN A 349 -75.87 6.93 -86.03
N GLU A 350 -75.91 5.61 -85.84
CA GLU A 350 -76.62 4.70 -86.73
C GLU A 350 -78.13 4.97 -86.75
N GLU A 351 -78.75 5.22 -85.60
CA GLU A 351 -80.15 5.62 -85.48
C GLU A 351 -80.42 6.97 -86.17
N GLN A 352 -79.55 7.97 -85.98
CA GLN A 352 -79.64 9.24 -86.68
C GLN A 352 -79.55 9.07 -88.21
N ASN A 353 -78.64 8.22 -88.69
CA ASN A 353 -78.51 7.92 -90.11
C ASN A 353 -79.73 7.19 -90.67
N LEU A 354 -80.34 6.28 -89.90
CA LEU A 354 -81.57 5.60 -90.27
C LEU A 354 -82.75 6.57 -90.35
N LEU A 355 -82.87 7.50 -89.40
CA LEU A 355 -83.87 8.55 -89.43
C LEU A 355 -83.68 9.49 -90.62
N LEU A 356 -82.44 9.88 -90.93
CA LEU A 356 -82.11 10.66 -92.13
C LEU A 356 -82.52 9.92 -93.42
N ALA A 357 -82.29 8.61 -93.49
CA ALA A 357 -82.74 7.80 -94.62
C ALA A 357 -84.27 7.74 -94.73
N GLN A 358 -85.00 7.65 -93.61
CA GLN A 358 -86.47 7.73 -93.60
C GLN A 358 -86.98 9.09 -94.07
N VAL A 359 -86.32 10.19 -93.64
CA VAL A 359 -86.64 11.54 -94.13
C VAL A 359 -86.44 11.63 -95.65
N HIS A 360 -85.33 11.09 -96.18
CA HIS A 360 -85.11 11.03 -97.62
C HIS A 360 -86.18 10.23 -98.36
N GLN A 361 -86.61 9.07 -97.84
CA GLN A 361 -87.69 8.29 -98.44
C GLN A 361 -89.03 9.04 -98.44
N LEU A 362 -89.35 9.76 -97.37
CA LEU A 362 -90.54 10.61 -97.32
C LEU A 362 -90.44 11.76 -98.32
N GLN A 363 -89.25 12.33 -98.50
CA GLN A 363 -89.00 13.40 -99.45
C GLN A 363 -89.15 12.93 -100.90
N GLU A 364 -88.63 11.74 -101.24
CA GLU A 364 -88.85 11.09 -102.54
C GLU A 364 -90.34 10.77 -102.77
N ALA A 365 -91.07 10.33 -101.74
CA ALA A 365 -92.50 10.09 -101.84
C ALA A 365 -93.28 11.39 -102.12
N VAL A 366 -92.92 12.50 -101.47
CA VAL A 366 -93.49 13.84 -101.73
C VAL A 366 -93.18 14.30 -103.15
N GLU A 367 -91.95 14.11 -103.63
CA GLU A 367 -91.59 14.43 -105.02
C GLU A 367 -92.34 13.57 -106.03
N SER A 368 -92.57 12.29 -105.74
CA SER A 368 -93.36 11.40 -106.60
C SER A 368 -94.84 11.83 -106.68
N HIS A 369 -95.41 12.26 -105.54
CA HIS A 369 -96.76 12.82 -105.48
C HIS A 369 -96.85 14.17 -106.22
N HIS A 370 -95.82 15.00 -106.12
CA HIS A 370 -95.75 16.26 -106.86
C HIS A 370 -95.70 16.01 -108.37
N ARG A 371 -94.91 15.03 -108.83
CA ARG A 371 -94.88 14.61 -110.24
C ARG A 371 -96.24 14.08 -110.72
N GLN A 372 -96.97 13.34 -109.89
CA GLN A 372 -98.35 12.92 -110.20
C GLN A 372 -99.32 14.10 -110.31
N SER A 373 -99.19 15.11 -109.44
CA SER A 373 -100.00 16.34 -109.51
C SER A 373 -99.79 17.09 -110.83
N VAL A 374 -98.55 17.18 -111.31
CA VAL A 374 -98.22 17.82 -112.60
C VAL A 374 -98.80 17.04 -113.79
N VAL A 375 -98.84 15.71 -113.73
CA VAL A 375 -99.46 14.87 -114.78
C VAL A 375 -100.99 15.04 -114.81
N LEU A 376 -101.63 15.15 -113.64
CA LEU A 376 -103.07 15.44 -113.55
C LEU A 376 -103.41 16.85 -114.05
N GLU A 377 -102.53 17.83 -113.83
CA GLU A 377 -102.66 19.17 -114.43
C GLU A 377 -102.54 19.15 -115.96
N GLN A 378 -101.67 18.31 -116.52
CA GLN A 378 -101.54 18.11 -117.97
C GLN A 378 -102.76 17.39 -118.59
N GLU A 379 -103.39 16.46 -117.87
CA GLU A 379 -104.65 15.81 -118.29
C GLU A 379 -105.85 16.78 -118.26
N ASN A 380 -105.92 17.69 -117.29
CA ASN A 380 -106.91 18.76 -117.26
C ASN A 380 -106.74 19.76 -118.42
N ALA A 381 -105.50 20.07 -118.79
CA ALA A 381 -105.21 20.93 -119.95
C ALA A 381 -105.66 20.30 -121.28
N LEU A 382 -105.59 18.97 -121.41
CA LEU A 382 -106.07 18.23 -122.59
C LEU A 382 -107.60 18.12 -122.65
N LEU A 383 -108.30 18.09 -121.51
CA LEU A 383 -109.76 18.13 -121.46
C LEU A 383 -110.32 19.53 -121.82
N LEU A 384 -109.63 20.60 -121.42
CA LEU A 384 -109.97 21.97 -121.81
C LEU A 384 -109.79 22.23 -123.31
N ALA A 385 -108.75 21.67 -123.94
CA ALA A 385 -108.56 21.74 -125.39
C ALA A 385 -109.67 21.02 -126.19
N ARG A 386 -110.30 19.99 -125.60
CA ARG A 386 -111.39 19.21 -126.22
C ARG A 386 -112.76 19.89 -126.11
N CYS A 387 -112.95 20.78 -125.14
CA CYS A 387 -114.15 21.61 -125.02
C CYS A 387 -114.13 22.83 -125.97
N ASP A 388 -112.95 23.34 -126.33
CA ASP A 388 -112.80 24.45 -127.28
C ASP A 388 -113.04 24.05 -128.75
N GLU A 389 -112.88 22.77 -129.07
CA GLU A 389 -113.11 22.22 -130.41
C GLU A 389 -114.61 22.08 -130.76
N HIS A 390 -115.47 21.84 -129.75
CA HIS A 390 -116.93 21.79 -129.90
C HIS A 390 -117.60 23.20 -129.92
N SER A 391 -116.91 24.24 -129.42
CA SER A 391 -117.37 25.63 -129.46
C SER A 391 -117.15 26.29 -130.84
N ARG A 392 -116.19 25.77 -131.63
CA ARG A 392 -115.81 26.30 -132.95
C ARG A 392 -116.67 25.78 -134.11
N SER A 393 -117.35 24.63 -133.97
CA SER A 393 -118.24 24.09 -135.01
C SER A 393 -119.69 24.60 -134.92
N ALA A 394 -120.08 25.22 -133.80
CA ALA A 394 -121.44 25.72 -133.56
C ALA A 394 -121.65 27.21 -133.92
N LYS A 395 -120.61 27.97 -134.28
CA LYS A 395 -120.66 29.43 -134.54
C LYS A 395 -120.46 29.83 -136.02
N ALA A 396 -120.31 28.89 -136.95
CA ALA A 396 -119.84 29.18 -138.31
C ALA A 396 -120.86 29.01 -139.46
N LEU A 397 -122.14 28.63 -139.22
CA LEU A 397 -123.13 28.50 -140.32
C LEU A 397 -124.49 29.20 -140.10
N GLU A 398 -124.74 29.85 -138.94
CA GLU A 398 -126.00 30.55 -138.65
C GLU A 398 -125.91 32.10 -138.64
N HIS A 399 -124.81 32.70 -139.10
CA HIS A 399 -124.77 34.16 -139.31
C HIS A 399 -124.31 34.65 -140.70
N GLU A 400 -124.14 33.73 -141.66
CA GLU A 400 -124.06 34.07 -143.10
C GLU A 400 -125.44 34.15 -143.79
N ARG A 401 -126.54 33.89 -143.05
CA ARG A 401 -127.89 34.36 -143.40
C ARG A 401 -128.17 35.80 -142.90
N GLU A 402 -127.27 36.32 -142.07
CA GLU A 402 -127.18 37.67 -141.52
C GLU A 402 -127.42 38.82 -142.49
N SER A 403 -126.51 39.00 -143.45
CA SER A 403 -126.48 40.32 -144.09
C SER A 403 -125.58 40.40 -145.31
N LEU A 404 -125.57 39.35 -146.15
CA LEU A 404 -125.01 39.46 -147.49
C LEU A 404 -125.84 40.33 -148.45
N LEU A 405 -126.79 41.12 -147.96
CA LEU A 405 -127.37 42.15 -148.80
C LEU A 405 -127.56 43.43 -148.01
N LYS A 406 -126.47 44.16 -148.01
CA LYS A 406 -126.41 45.44 -148.70
C LYS A 406 -125.93 46.51 -147.75
N GLN A 407 -124.62 46.62 -147.62
CA GLN A 407 -123.75 47.12 -148.70
C GLN A 407 -124.30 48.49 -149.12
N LEU A 408 -123.50 49.53 -149.19
CA LEU A 408 -122.23 49.54 -149.86
C LEU A 408 -121.73 50.94 -149.53
N VAL A 409 -120.66 51.00 -148.75
CA VAL A 409 -119.40 51.54 -149.24
C VAL A 409 -118.57 51.76 -147.99
N THR A 410 -117.70 50.80 -147.72
CA THR A 410 -116.28 51.00 -148.05
C THR A 410 -115.72 51.99 -147.04
N ILE A 411 -115.34 51.46 -145.88
CA ILE A 411 -114.01 50.87 -145.67
C ILE A 411 -112.98 51.98 -145.80
N GLU A 412 -112.19 52.09 -144.75
CA GLU A 412 -110.74 51.95 -144.79
C GLU A 412 -110.33 52.46 -143.39
N LEU A 413 -110.03 51.53 -142.47
CA LEU A 413 -108.65 51.15 -142.19
C LEU A 413 -107.98 52.20 -141.30
N LYS A 414 -107.32 51.88 -140.20
CA LYS A 414 -106.92 50.61 -139.57
C LYS A 414 -106.07 51.05 -138.38
N GLN A 415 -105.86 50.11 -137.46
CA GLN A 415 -104.61 49.91 -136.72
C GLN A 415 -104.31 50.74 -135.47
N ALA A 416 -103.66 49.99 -134.58
CA ALA A 416 -102.81 50.40 -133.46
C ALA A 416 -103.58 50.75 -132.19
N GLU A 417 -103.81 49.83 -131.24
CA GLU A 417 -102.81 49.05 -130.50
C GLU A 417 -101.57 49.88 -130.16
N GLN A 418 -101.56 50.48 -128.97
CA GLN A 418 -100.38 50.65 -128.10
C GLN A 418 -100.73 51.62 -126.96
N LEU A 419 -100.88 51.11 -125.74
CA LEU A 419 -100.45 51.73 -124.47
C LEU A 419 -101.03 50.96 -123.27
N GLN A 420 -100.58 49.72 -123.08
CA GLN A 420 -100.75 48.98 -121.81
C GLN A 420 -99.48 48.24 -121.35
N SER A 421 -98.35 48.42 -122.07
CA SER A 421 -97.08 47.72 -121.82
C SER A 421 -96.08 48.46 -120.91
N GLY A 422 -96.50 49.49 -120.16
CA GLY A 422 -95.59 50.29 -119.33
C GLY A 422 -95.47 49.90 -117.85
N GLN A 423 -96.40 49.09 -117.30
CA GLN A 423 -96.50 48.92 -115.84
C GLN A 423 -95.84 47.65 -115.26
N MET A 424 -95.40 46.71 -116.09
CA MET A 424 -94.75 45.46 -115.66
C MET A 424 -93.22 45.56 -115.48
N ALA A 425 -92.57 46.62 -115.96
CA ALA A 425 -91.12 46.77 -115.92
C ALA A 425 -90.56 47.30 -114.58
N LEU A 426 -91.42 47.85 -113.70
CA LEU A 426 -91.01 48.38 -112.38
C LEU A 426 -91.00 47.31 -111.27
N ALA A 427 -91.70 46.18 -111.42
CA ALA A 427 -91.73 45.11 -110.42
C ALA A 427 -90.51 44.16 -110.49
N ALA A 428 -89.87 44.04 -111.66
CA ALA A 428 -88.69 43.18 -111.84
C ALA A 428 -87.41 43.78 -111.24
N LEU A 429 -87.28 45.11 -111.23
CA LEU A 429 -86.14 45.82 -110.61
C LEU A 429 -86.20 45.88 -109.07
N GLN A 430 -87.38 45.66 -108.47
CA GLN A 430 -87.55 45.63 -107.02
C GLN A 430 -87.12 44.27 -106.42
N ALA A 431 -87.33 43.16 -107.15
CA ALA A 431 -86.96 41.81 -106.70
C ALA A 431 -85.44 41.53 -106.77
N GLU A 432 -84.71 42.16 -107.71
CA GLU A 432 -83.25 42.09 -107.76
C GLU A 432 -82.56 42.94 -106.66
N LEU A 433 -83.26 43.95 -106.12
CA LEU A 433 -82.75 44.74 -105.00
C LEU A 433 -82.87 43.96 -103.66
N ASP A 434 -83.92 43.17 -103.50
CA ASP A 434 -84.15 42.35 -102.29
C ASP A 434 -83.22 41.12 -102.23
N THR A 435 -82.82 40.53 -103.37
CA THR A 435 -81.82 39.45 -103.40
C THR A 435 -80.41 39.96 -103.08
N VAL A 436 -80.01 41.12 -103.61
CA VAL A 436 -78.71 41.74 -103.30
C VAL A 436 -78.63 42.22 -101.84
N GLN A 437 -79.76 42.60 -101.22
CA GLN A 437 -79.82 42.91 -99.78
C GLN A 437 -79.74 41.66 -98.89
N ALA A 438 -80.34 40.52 -99.30
CA ALA A 438 -80.22 39.25 -98.60
C ALA A 438 -78.78 38.68 -98.67
N GLU A 439 -78.11 38.78 -99.82
CA GLU A 439 -76.70 38.38 -99.98
C GLU A 439 -75.76 39.27 -99.15
N ARG A 440 -76.01 40.59 -99.06
CA ARG A 440 -75.26 41.48 -98.17
C ARG A 440 -75.47 41.16 -96.68
N ALA A 441 -76.67 40.72 -96.28
CA ALA A 441 -76.95 40.29 -94.91
C ALA A 441 -76.28 38.94 -94.56
N ALA A 442 -76.22 37.99 -95.51
CA ALA A 442 -75.50 36.73 -95.35
C ALA A 442 -73.97 36.94 -95.29
N TYR A 443 -73.42 37.82 -96.13
CA TYR A 443 -72.01 38.18 -96.08
C TYR A 443 -71.63 38.90 -94.78
N ALA A 444 -72.52 39.74 -94.23
CA ALA A 444 -72.31 40.41 -92.94
C ALA A 444 -72.35 39.43 -91.75
N SER A 445 -73.19 38.40 -91.77
CA SER A 445 -73.22 37.38 -90.71
C SER A 445 -72.02 36.43 -90.76
N GLU A 446 -71.52 36.12 -91.96
CA GLU A 446 -70.29 35.33 -92.16
C GLU A 446 -69.04 36.10 -91.70
N GLN A 447 -68.96 37.41 -92.00
CA GLN A 447 -67.93 38.30 -91.45
C GLN A 447 -68.01 38.42 -89.92
N ALA A 448 -69.21 38.48 -89.33
CA ALA A 448 -69.36 38.51 -87.87
C ALA A 448 -68.90 37.19 -87.21
N CYS A 449 -69.27 36.04 -87.80
CA CYS A 449 -68.87 34.73 -87.28
C CYS A 449 -67.36 34.49 -87.38
N THR A 450 -66.73 34.95 -88.47
CA THR A 450 -65.26 34.88 -88.62
C THR A 450 -64.54 35.82 -87.66
N ILE A 451 -65.07 37.01 -87.39
CA ILE A 451 -64.53 37.92 -86.37
C ILE A 451 -64.64 37.32 -84.97
N ASP A 452 -65.78 36.72 -84.61
CA ASP A 452 -65.98 36.06 -83.31
C ASP A 452 -65.05 34.85 -83.14
N ALA A 453 -64.88 34.04 -84.18
CA ALA A 453 -63.95 32.91 -84.18
C ALA A 453 -62.49 33.37 -84.01
N LEU A 454 -62.08 34.45 -84.67
CA LEU A 454 -60.75 35.04 -84.52
C LEU A 454 -60.54 35.67 -83.13
N GLN A 455 -61.58 36.27 -82.54
CA GLN A 455 -61.52 36.80 -81.17
C GLN A 455 -61.38 35.67 -80.14
N GLN A 456 -62.11 34.56 -80.30
CA GLN A 456 -61.96 33.39 -79.44
C GLN A 456 -60.59 32.73 -79.58
N ALA A 457 -60.06 32.63 -80.82
CA ALA A 457 -58.72 32.11 -81.06
C ALA A 457 -57.63 32.99 -80.42
N ASN A 458 -57.76 34.31 -80.49
CA ASN A 458 -56.84 35.24 -79.83
C ASN A 458 -56.92 35.17 -78.30
N ALA A 459 -58.11 35.02 -77.72
CA ALA A 459 -58.27 34.83 -76.28
C ALA A 459 -57.64 33.52 -75.80
N ALA A 460 -57.77 32.43 -76.57
CA ALA A 460 -57.12 31.15 -76.28
C ALA A 460 -55.58 31.25 -76.35
N LEU A 461 -55.04 31.95 -77.34
CA LEU A 461 -53.60 32.20 -77.48
C LEU A 461 -53.03 33.04 -76.32
N GLU A 462 -53.75 34.05 -75.85
CA GLU A 462 -53.32 34.85 -74.68
C GLU A 462 -53.36 34.04 -73.38
N LEU A 463 -54.35 33.15 -73.22
CA LEU A 463 -54.37 32.19 -72.12
C LEU A 463 -53.17 31.23 -72.16
N ASP A 464 -52.83 30.71 -73.33
CA ASP A 464 -51.69 29.79 -73.49
C ASP A 464 -50.35 30.49 -73.27
N LYS A 465 -50.19 31.74 -73.76
CA LYS A 465 -49.01 32.58 -73.44
C LYS A 465 -48.87 32.81 -71.93
N ASN A 466 -49.97 33.12 -71.23
CA ASN A 466 -49.94 33.34 -69.79
C ASN A 466 -49.62 32.04 -69.02
N ALA A 467 -50.13 30.89 -69.49
CA ALA A 467 -49.78 29.59 -68.93
C ALA A 467 -48.30 29.24 -69.15
N GLN A 468 -47.75 29.50 -70.34
CA GLN A 468 -46.33 29.31 -70.64
C GLN A 468 -45.44 30.26 -69.83
N ALA A 469 -45.85 31.52 -69.64
CA ALA A 469 -45.13 32.47 -68.78
C ALA A 469 -45.10 32.01 -67.31
N ALA A 470 -46.20 31.44 -66.81
CA ALA A 470 -46.26 30.87 -65.47
C ALA A 470 -45.37 29.62 -65.32
N GLN A 471 -45.34 28.74 -66.34
CA GLN A 471 -44.43 27.58 -66.35
C GLN A 471 -42.96 27.98 -66.37
N LEU A 472 -42.60 28.99 -67.17
CA LEU A 472 -41.24 29.52 -67.19
C LEU A 472 -40.85 30.13 -65.85
N ALA A 473 -41.76 30.87 -65.20
CA ALA A 473 -41.52 31.41 -63.86
C ALA A 473 -41.32 30.30 -62.81
N ALA A 474 -42.11 29.23 -62.87
CA ALA A 474 -41.97 28.07 -61.97
C ALA A 474 -40.63 27.35 -62.17
N LEU A 475 -40.24 27.08 -63.42
CA LEU A 475 -38.94 26.48 -63.74
C LEU A 475 -37.76 27.38 -63.32
N GLN A 476 -37.90 28.71 -63.44
CA GLN A 476 -36.91 29.66 -62.96
C GLN A 476 -36.73 29.57 -61.44
N THR A 477 -37.83 29.42 -60.69
CA THR A 477 -37.79 29.26 -59.24
C THR A 477 -37.16 27.92 -58.83
N GLU A 478 -37.51 26.82 -59.49
CA GLU A 478 -36.90 25.50 -59.24
C GLU A 478 -35.40 25.51 -59.54
N LEU A 479 -34.99 26.13 -60.66
CA LEU A 479 -33.57 26.24 -61.01
C LEU A 479 -32.80 27.03 -59.93
N SER A 480 -33.38 28.11 -59.41
CA SER A 480 -32.76 28.91 -58.34
C SER A 480 -32.67 28.14 -57.02
N ALA A 481 -33.67 27.31 -56.70
CA ALA A 481 -33.66 26.45 -55.52
C ALA A 481 -32.58 25.36 -55.63
N VAL A 482 -32.48 24.68 -56.79
CA VAL A 482 -31.45 23.67 -57.05
C VAL A 482 -30.05 24.29 -57.05
N GLN A 483 -29.89 25.53 -57.53
CA GLN A 483 -28.63 26.26 -57.45
C GLN A 483 -28.25 26.58 -56.00
N ALA A 484 -29.21 27.00 -55.17
CA ALA A 484 -28.98 27.25 -53.75
C ALA A 484 -28.61 25.97 -52.99
N GLU A 485 -29.28 24.85 -53.27
CA GLU A 485 -28.95 23.53 -52.69
C GLU A 485 -27.55 23.07 -53.10
N ARG A 486 -27.18 23.24 -54.38
CA ARG A 486 -25.81 22.93 -54.85
C ARG A 486 -24.75 23.78 -54.16
N GLN A 487 -25.02 25.07 -53.95
CA GLN A 487 -24.09 25.95 -53.22
C GLN A 487 -23.99 25.55 -51.76
N ALA A 488 -25.10 25.25 -51.09
CA ALA A 488 -25.11 24.75 -49.72
C ALA A 488 -24.30 23.44 -49.59
N PHE A 489 -24.53 22.49 -50.48
CA PHE A 489 -23.77 21.23 -50.52
C PHE A 489 -22.27 21.46 -50.78
N ALA A 490 -21.91 22.36 -51.70
CA ALA A 490 -20.51 22.70 -51.95
C ALA A 490 -19.83 23.34 -50.72
N THR A 491 -20.52 24.24 -50.02
CA THR A 491 -19.99 24.81 -48.76
C THR A 491 -19.83 23.76 -47.67
N GLN A 492 -20.76 22.80 -47.59
CA GLN A 492 -20.71 21.72 -46.62
C GLN A 492 -19.55 20.74 -46.90
N GLN A 493 -19.31 20.44 -48.18
CA GLN A 493 -18.15 19.63 -48.61
C GLN A 493 -16.82 20.32 -48.31
N LEU A 494 -16.70 21.62 -48.57
CA LEU A 494 -15.50 22.39 -48.23
C LEU A 494 -15.22 22.40 -46.73
N ALA A 495 -16.24 22.63 -45.90
CA ALA A 495 -16.10 22.58 -44.45
C ALA A 495 -15.69 21.19 -43.95
N ALA A 496 -16.24 20.11 -44.55
CA ALA A 496 -15.86 18.75 -44.22
C ALA A 496 -14.39 18.44 -44.59
N ILE A 497 -13.93 18.94 -45.74
CA ILE A 497 -12.52 18.80 -46.17
C ILE A 497 -11.59 19.54 -45.21
N GLU A 498 -11.91 20.77 -44.82
CA GLU A 498 -11.11 21.54 -43.86
C GLU A 498 -11.05 20.87 -42.49
N ALA A 499 -12.19 20.33 -42.00
CA ALA A 499 -12.23 19.59 -40.74
C ALA A 499 -11.36 18.33 -40.80
N LEU A 500 -11.39 17.57 -41.90
CA LEU A 500 -10.53 16.41 -42.10
C LEU A 500 -9.04 16.79 -42.18
N GLN A 501 -8.71 17.91 -42.82
CA GLN A 501 -7.33 18.40 -42.87
C GLN A 501 -6.82 18.80 -41.47
N GLN A 502 -7.64 19.45 -40.66
CA GLN A 502 -7.30 19.80 -39.29
C GLN A 502 -7.14 18.56 -38.41
N ALA A 503 -8.03 17.58 -38.54
CA ALA A 503 -7.94 16.31 -37.82
C ALA A 503 -6.65 15.53 -38.17
N ASN A 504 -6.29 15.49 -39.46
CA ASN A 504 -5.05 14.85 -39.90
C ASN A 504 -3.80 15.58 -39.38
N ALA A 505 -3.80 16.92 -39.36
CA ALA A 505 -2.70 17.69 -38.79
C ALA A 505 -2.54 17.43 -37.28
N ALA A 506 -3.65 17.34 -36.54
CA ALA A 506 -3.64 17.00 -35.13
C ALA A 506 -3.10 15.58 -34.87
N LEU A 507 -3.52 14.60 -35.68
CA LEU A 507 -3.03 13.22 -35.59
C LEU A 507 -1.53 13.10 -35.87
N GLU A 508 -1.01 13.84 -36.85
CA GLU A 508 0.43 13.86 -37.13
C GLU A 508 1.22 14.53 -36.00
N LEU A 509 0.67 15.56 -35.36
CA LEU A 509 1.27 16.18 -34.19
C LEU A 509 1.33 15.20 -33.00
N ASP A 510 0.23 14.46 -32.77
CA ASP A 510 0.16 13.46 -31.70
C ASP A 510 1.11 12.28 -31.96
N LYS A 511 1.18 11.77 -33.20
CA LYS A 511 2.18 10.77 -33.60
C LYS A 511 3.61 11.21 -33.33
N ASN A 512 3.94 12.45 -33.67
CA ASN A 512 5.28 13.00 -33.45
C ASN A 512 5.57 13.15 -31.95
N ALA A 513 4.58 13.55 -31.15
CA ALA A 513 4.70 13.61 -29.69
C ALA A 513 4.92 12.21 -29.09
N GLN A 514 4.16 11.21 -29.53
CA GLN A 514 4.32 9.82 -29.10
C GLN A 514 5.69 9.25 -29.52
N ALA A 515 6.16 9.54 -30.73
CA ALA A 515 7.49 9.12 -31.19
C ALA A 515 8.61 9.75 -30.32
N ALA A 516 8.47 11.02 -29.94
CA ALA A 516 9.40 11.68 -29.03
C ALA A 516 9.37 11.08 -27.62
N GLN A 517 8.19 10.74 -27.10
CA GLN A 517 8.05 10.05 -25.81
C GLN A 517 8.69 8.66 -25.84
N LEU A 518 8.49 7.89 -26.90
CA LEU A 518 9.13 6.58 -27.06
C LEU A 518 10.65 6.70 -27.10
N ALA A 519 11.19 7.69 -27.83
CA ALA A 519 12.63 7.94 -27.86
C ALA A 519 13.18 8.31 -26.46
N ALA A 520 12.46 9.14 -25.70
CA ALA A 520 12.84 9.51 -24.33
C ALA A 520 12.82 8.28 -23.39
N LEU A 521 11.76 7.47 -23.42
CA LEU A 521 11.66 6.25 -22.63
C LEU A 521 12.77 5.25 -22.99
N GLN A 522 13.15 5.17 -24.27
CA GLN A 522 14.23 4.30 -24.72
C GLN A 522 15.60 4.78 -24.22
N THR A 523 15.82 6.09 -24.15
CA THR A 523 17.02 6.64 -23.51
C THR A 523 17.06 6.39 -22.01
N GLU A 524 15.94 6.56 -21.29
CA GLU A 524 15.84 6.27 -19.86
C GLU A 524 16.07 4.78 -19.57
N LEU A 525 15.49 3.88 -20.38
CA LEU A 525 15.72 2.44 -20.26
C LEU A 525 17.21 2.10 -20.40
N SER A 526 17.90 2.70 -21.38
CA SER A 526 19.34 2.47 -21.58
C SER A 526 20.19 2.98 -20.42
N ALA A 527 19.81 4.12 -19.81
CA ALA A 527 20.49 4.66 -18.63
C ALA A 527 20.28 3.76 -17.42
N VAL A 528 19.05 3.31 -17.16
CA VAL A 528 18.73 2.39 -16.06
C VAL A 528 19.44 1.03 -16.24
N GLN A 529 19.55 0.55 -17.49
CA GLN A 529 20.32 -0.67 -17.77
C GLN A 529 21.81 -0.49 -17.47
N ALA A 530 22.41 0.66 -17.83
CA ALA A 530 23.80 0.96 -17.49
C ALA A 530 24.02 1.07 -15.97
N GLU A 531 23.11 1.72 -15.24
CA GLU A 531 23.14 1.78 -13.78
C GLU A 531 23.03 0.40 -13.13
N ARG A 532 22.13 -0.46 -13.63
CA ARG A 532 22.01 -1.85 -13.15
C ARG A 532 23.28 -2.65 -13.38
N GLN A 533 23.96 -2.48 -14.52
CA GLN A 533 25.24 -3.14 -14.79
C GLN A 533 26.36 -2.61 -13.89
N ALA A 534 26.41 -1.29 -13.65
CA ALA A 534 27.36 -0.68 -12.72
C ALA A 534 27.14 -1.18 -11.27
N PHE A 535 25.87 -1.29 -10.84
CA PHE A 535 25.54 -1.84 -9.53
C PHE A 535 25.90 -3.33 -9.43
N ALA A 536 25.60 -4.14 -10.46
CA ALA A 536 25.95 -5.56 -10.47
C ALA A 536 27.47 -5.79 -10.38
N THR A 537 28.26 -5.00 -11.11
CA THR A 537 29.72 -5.06 -11.03
C THR A 537 30.24 -4.62 -9.66
N GLN A 538 29.65 -3.60 -9.05
CA GLN A 538 29.98 -3.18 -7.69
C GLN A 538 29.67 -4.27 -6.66
N GLN A 539 28.52 -4.95 -6.78
CA GLN A 539 28.14 -6.06 -5.89
C GLN A 539 29.09 -7.25 -6.01
N LEU A 540 29.47 -7.62 -7.23
CA LEU A 540 30.45 -8.69 -7.46
C LEU A 540 31.81 -8.36 -6.82
N ALA A 541 32.31 -7.14 -7.00
CA ALA A 541 33.57 -6.70 -6.37
C ALA A 541 33.48 -6.73 -4.83
N ALA A 542 32.34 -6.36 -4.25
CA ALA A 542 32.13 -6.43 -2.81
C ALA A 542 32.11 -7.89 -2.29
N ILE A 543 31.48 -8.81 -3.04
CA ILE A 543 31.48 -10.24 -2.71
C ILE A 543 32.90 -10.80 -2.76
N GLU A 544 33.68 -10.48 -3.79
CA GLU A 544 35.08 -10.92 -3.90
C GLU A 544 35.93 -10.38 -2.75
N ALA A 545 35.76 -9.11 -2.35
CA ALA A 545 36.46 -8.53 -1.21
C ALA A 545 36.10 -9.23 0.12
N LEU A 546 34.82 -9.56 0.32
CA LEU A 546 34.37 -10.32 1.50
C LEU A 546 34.92 -11.74 1.51
N GLN A 547 34.99 -12.41 0.36
CA GLN A 547 35.61 -13.74 0.24
C GLN A 547 37.10 -13.70 0.61
N GLN A 548 37.83 -12.69 0.13
CA GLN A 548 39.24 -12.50 0.49
C GLN A 548 39.43 -12.22 1.98
N ALA A 549 38.58 -11.37 2.58
CA ALA A 549 38.62 -11.08 4.01
C ALA A 549 38.34 -12.33 4.86
N ASN A 550 37.37 -13.16 4.46
CA ASN A 550 37.08 -14.42 5.14
C ASN A 550 38.24 -15.42 5.03
N ALA A 551 38.88 -15.53 3.86
CA ALA A 551 40.07 -16.37 3.70
C ALA A 551 41.23 -15.92 4.61
N ALA A 552 41.44 -14.61 4.74
CA ALA A 552 42.45 -14.06 5.64
C ALA A 552 42.13 -14.34 7.12
N LEU A 553 40.86 -14.21 7.53
CA LEU A 553 40.40 -14.54 8.88
C LEU A 553 40.58 -16.02 9.22
N GLU A 554 40.28 -16.93 8.30
CA GLU A 554 40.51 -18.37 8.51
C GLU A 554 42.00 -18.70 8.63
N LEU A 555 42.87 -18.00 7.89
CA LEU A 555 44.31 -18.14 8.01
C LEU A 555 44.80 -17.66 9.40
N ASP A 556 44.30 -16.52 9.89
CA ASP A 556 44.63 -16.01 11.22
C ASP A 556 44.12 -16.93 12.35
N LYS A 557 42.89 -17.46 12.23
CA LYS A 557 42.36 -18.46 13.18
C LYS A 557 43.24 -19.71 13.24
N ASN A 558 43.68 -20.21 12.09
CA ASN A 558 44.57 -21.36 12.04
C ASN A 558 45.94 -21.07 12.66
N ALA A 559 46.47 -19.86 12.45
CA ALA A 559 47.71 -19.41 13.09
C ALA A 559 47.56 -19.31 14.61
N GLN A 560 46.45 -18.75 15.10
CA GLN A 560 46.14 -18.67 16.53
C GLN A 560 45.94 -20.07 17.16
N ALA A 561 45.25 -20.98 16.46
CA ALA A 561 45.09 -22.36 16.92
C ALA A 561 46.44 -23.09 17.02
N ALA A 562 47.35 -22.87 16.07
CA ALA A 562 48.70 -23.41 16.13
C ALA A 562 49.50 -22.83 17.32
N GLN A 563 49.39 -21.52 17.59
CA GLN A 563 50.02 -20.90 18.76
C GLN A 563 49.47 -21.47 20.07
N LEU A 564 48.15 -21.66 20.18
CA LEU A 564 47.54 -22.28 21.36
C LEU A 564 48.04 -23.71 21.57
N ALA A 565 48.19 -24.49 20.50
CA ALA A 565 48.74 -25.84 20.58
C ALA A 565 50.18 -25.84 21.11
N VAL A 566 51.02 -24.90 20.66
CA VAL A 566 52.40 -24.74 21.17
C VAL A 566 52.41 -24.34 22.65
N LEU A 567 51.60 -23.35 23.04
CA LEU A 567 51.51 -22.96 24.46
C LEU A 567 51.01 -24.11 25.34
N GLN A 568 50.13 -24.95 24.82
CA GLN A 568 49.60 -26.10 25.55
C GLN A 568 50.65 -27.20 25.72
N THR A 569 51.51 -27.44 24.73
CA THR A 569 52.64 -28.36 24.86
C THR A 569 53.70 -27.81 25.82
N GLU A 570 54.04 -26.53 25.73
CA GLU A 570 54.96 -25.87 26.68
C GLU A 570 54.44 -25.94 28.12
N LEU A 571 53.14 -25.68 28.34
CA LEU A 571 52.54 -25.77 29.66
C LEU A 571 52.56 -27.20 30.21
N SER A 572 52.34 -28.20 29.35
CA SER A 572 52.47 -29.61 29.74
C SER A 572 53.91 -29.99 30.11
N ALA A 573 54.91 -29.46 29.40
CA ALA A 573 56.32 -29.68 29.72
C ALA A 573 56.72 -29.02 31.04
N VAL A 574 56.26 -27.79 31.30
CA VAL A 574 56.49 -27.12 32.60
C VAL A 574 55.81 -27.87 33.74
N GLN A 575 54.64 -28.47 33.51
CA GLN A 575 53.97 -29.30 34.51
C GLN A 575 54.75 -30.58 34.82
N THR A 576 55.29 -31.26 33.82
CA THR A 576 56.11 -32.47 34.04
C THR A 576 57.42 -32.12 34.76
N GLU A 577 58.07 -31.00 34.41
CA GLU A 577 59.25 -30.50 35.13
C GLU A 577 58.93 -30.18 36.59
N ARG A 578 57.80 -29.51 36.86
CA ARG A 578 57.36 -29.24 38.24
C ARG A 578 57.09 -30.52 39.03
N GLN A 579 56.50 -31.53 38.40
CA GLN A 579 56.29 -32.83 39.03
C GLN A 579 57.61 -33.54 39.33
N ALA A 580 58.56 -33.54 38.39
CA ALA A 580 59.89 -34.12 38.58
C ALA A 580 60.69 -33.40 39.68
N PHE A 581 60.58 -32.06 39.75
CA PHE A 581 61.18 -31.28 40.83
C PHE A 581 60.52 -31.59 42.18
N ALA A 582 59.18 -31.73 42.22
CA ALA A 582 58.48 -32.10 43.44
C ALA A 582 58.89 -33.48 43.94
N THR A 583 59.02 -34.49 43.06
CA THR A 583 59.52 -35.82 43.44
C THR A 583 60.95 -35.75 43.96
N GLN A 584 61.82 -34.96 43.30
CA GLN A 584 63.20 -34.76 43.77
C GLN A 584 63.27 -34.11 45.15
N GLN A 585 62.39 -33.13 45.45
CA GLN A 585 62.28 -32.53 46.77
C GLN A 585 61.78 -33.51 47.82
N PHE A 586 60.81 -34.37 47.47
CA PHE A 586 60.35 -35.45 48.36
C PHE A 586 61.47 -36.43 48.70
N ASP A 587 62.20 -36.92 47.70
CA ASP A 587 63.33 -37.83 47.90
C ASP A 587 64.43 -37.19 48.77
N ALA A 588 64.72 -35.91 48.55
CA ALA A 588 65.68 -35.15 49.35
C ALA A 588 65.21 -35.00 50.81
N ILE A 589 63.93 -34.71 51.04
CA ILE A 589 63.34 -34.65 52.39
C ILE A 589 63.43 -36.02 53.06
N GLU A 590 63.12 -37.10 52.35
CA GLU A 590 63.19 -38.45 52.89
C GLU A 590 64.64 -38.83 53.25
N ALA A 591 65.61 -38.53 52.39
CA ALA A 591 67.02 -38.74 52.66
C ALA A 591 67.50 -37.93 53.88
N LEU A 592 67.05 -36.67 54.03
CA LEU A 592 67.34 -35.84 55.20
C LEU A 592 66.68 -36.40 56.47
N GLN A 593 65.46 -36.93 56.39
CA GLN A 593 64.80 -37.59 57.52
C GLN A 593 65.55 -38.86 57.95
N GLN A 594 65.99 -39.68 57.00
CA GLN A 594 66.79 -40.88 57.28
C GLN A 594 68.16 -40.51 57.89
N ALA A 595 68.82 -39.46 57.38
CA ALA A 595 70.08 -38.97 57.94
C ALA A 595 69.89 -38.44 59.37
N LYS A 596 68.80 -37.71 59.62
CA LYS A 596 68.44 -37.25 60.96
C LYS A 596 68.21 -38.42 61.92
N ALA A 597 67.47 -39.44 61.50
CA ALA A 597 67.23 -40.63 62.33
C ALA A 597 68.52 -41.38 62.66
N LYS A 598 69.46 -41.48 61.71
CA LYS A 598 70.80 -42.04 61.96
C LYS A 598 71.59 -41.22 62.98
N LEU A 599 71.59 -39.89 62.85
CA LEU A 599 72.26 -39.02 63.81
C LEU A 599 71.63 -39.11 65.21
N GLU A 600 70.31 -39.20 65.32
CA GLU A 600 69.63 -39.42 66.60
C GLU A 600 70.02 -40.76 67.24
N ALA A 601 70.13 -41.83 66.42
CA ALA A 601 70.61 -43.13 66.89
C ALA A 601 72.08 -43.09 67.32
N ASP A 602 72.95 -42.40 66.59
CA ASP A 602 74.36 -42.22 66.94
C ASP A 602 74.52 -41.39 68.23
N ILE A 603 73.72 -40.33 68.41
CA ILE A 603 73.67 -39.54 69.66
C ILE A 603 73.24 -40.43 70.82
N ALA A 604 72.19 -41.23 70.66
CA ALA A 604 71.74 -42.16 71.69
C ALA A 604 72.82 -43.22 72.00
N GLY A 605 73.51 -43.74 70.99
CA GLY A 605 74.63 -44.67 71.14
C GLY A 605 75.84 -44.05 71.85
N LEU A 606 76.18 -42.80 71.54
CA LEU A 606 77.25 -42.06 72.21
C LEU A 606 76.87 -41.73 73.66
N ALA A 607 75.61 -41.37 73.93
CA ALA A 607 75.10 -41.17 75.29
C ALA A 607 75.22 -42.47 76.11
N ALA A 608 74.81 -43.62 75.56
CA ALA A 608 74.97 -44.91 76.22
C ALA A 608 76.44 -45.26 76.49
N ARG A 609 77.35 -44.99 75.54
CA ARG A 609 78.80 -45.18 75.74
C ARG A 609 79.36 -44.24 76.81
N SER A 610 78.89 -43.00 76.87
CA SER A 610 79.26 -42.03 77.91
C SER A 610 78.75 -42.50 79.29
N ASP A 611 77.53 -43.02 79.37
CA ASP A 611 76.98 -43.59 80.59
C ASP A 611 77.80 -44.81 81.05
N ASP A 612 78.17 -45.71 80.13
CA ASP A 612 79.01 -46.85 80.44
C ASP A 612 80.44 -46.45 80.84
N GLN A 613 81.02 -45.43 80.20
CA GLN A 613 82.28 -44.83 80.64
C GLN A 613 82.14 -44.20 82.03
N SER A 614 81.04 -43.54 82.34
CA SER A 614 80.79 -42.96 83.67
C SER A 614 80.68 -44.04 84.75
N LYS A 615 80.01 -45.18 84.45
CA LYS A 615 79.97 -46.35 85.32
C LYS A 615 81.35 -46.95 85.53
N LEU A 616 82.13 -47.11 84.46
CA LEU A 616 83.48 -47.67 84.52
C LEU A 616 84.44 -46.75 85.29
N LEU A 617 84.29 -45.42 85.17
CA LEU A 617 85.00 -44.44 86.00
C LEU A 617 84.56 -44.54 87.47
N ASN A 618 83.27 -44.70 87.75
CA ASN A 618 82.77 -44.92 89.11
C ASN A 618 83.32 -46.22 89.72
N GLU A 619 83.40 -47.30 88.95
CA GLU A 619 84.02 -48.56 89.38
C GLU A 619 85.53 -48.43 89.61
N ARG A 620 86.24 -47.69 88.74
CA ARG A 620 87.65 -47.36 88.94
C ARG A 620 87.86 -46.52 90.19
N ASN A 621 87.03 -45.52 90.43
CA ASN A 621 87.07 -44.70 91.65
C ASN A 621 86.79 -45.54 92.90
N LYS A 622 85.84 -46.48 92.84
CA LYS A 622 85.62 -47.44 93.94
C LYS A 622 86.87 -48.28 94.20
N ARG A 623 87.50 -48.84 93.16
CA ARG A 623 88.76 -49.58 93.30
C ARG A 623 89.90 -48.72 93.83
N ILE A 624 90.00 -47.46 93.41
CA ILE A 624 90.98 -46.51 93.95
C ILE A 624 90.72 -46.30 95.43
N SER A 625 89.47 -46.07 95.86
CA SER A 625 89.13 -45.91 97.28
C SER A 625 89.39 -47.18 98.10
N GLU A 626 89.12 -48.37 97.54
CA GLU A 626 89.45 -49.65 98.17
C GLU A 626 90.97 -49.84 98.31
N LEU A 627 91.74 -49.46 97.29
CA LEU A 627 93.21 -49.49 97.33
C LEU A 627 93.78 -48.46 98.33
N GLU A 628 93.19 -47.26 98.43
CA GLU A 628 93.54 -46.26 99.44
C GLU A 628 93.32 -46.82 100.85
N VAL A 629 92.19 -47.49 101.11
CA VAL A 629 91.94 -48.18 102.39
C VAL A 629 92.97 -49.28 102.64
N GLN A 630 93.34 -50.07 101.63
CA GLN A 630 94.38 -51.10 101.78
C GLN A 630 95.77 -50.50 102.06
N ILE A 631 96.10 -49.36 101.47
CA ILE A 631 97.34 -48.62 101.76
C ILE A 631 97.30 -48.10 103.19
N GLN A 632 96.18 -47.53 103.64
CA GLN A 632 95.99 -47.07 105.02
C GLN A 632 96.18 -48.21 106.02
N GLN A 633 95.56 -49.37 105.76
CA GLN A 633 95.71 -50.58 106.59
C GLN A 633 97.15 -51.11 106.58
N ARG A 634 97.84 -51.05 105.44
CA ARG A 634 99.27 -51.40 105.38
C ARG A 634 100.11 -50.43 106.20
N GLN A 635 99.87 -49.13 106.10
CA GLN A 635 100.56 -48.11 106.90
C GLN A 635 100.30 -48.28 108.40
N GLU A 636 99.07 -48.63 108.80
CA GLU A 636 98.75 -48.98 110.18
C GLU A 636 99.48 -50.25 110.62
N SER A 637 99.52 -51.28 109.78
CA SER A 637 100.26 -52.51 110.08
C SER A 637 101.78 -52.31 110.12
N GLU A 638 102.33 -51.43 109.27
CA GLU A 638 103.75 -51.03 109.27
C GLU A 638 104.07 -50.18 110.50
N ALA A 639 103.17 -49.27 110.90
CA ALA A 639 103.28 -48.54 112.15
C ALA A 639 103.24 -49.48 113.36
N GLU A 640 102.36 -50.47 113.38
CA GLU A 640 102.34 -51.53 114.40
C GLU A 640 103.63 -52.36 114.40
N LEU A 641 104.22 -52.63 113.23
CA LEU A 641 105.48 -53.36 113.08
C LEU A 641 106.67 -52.54 113.58
N ILE A 642 106.68 -51.23 113.33
CA ILE A 642 107.67 -50.28 113.86
C ILE A 642 107.55 -50.19 115.39
N VAL A 643 106.33 -50.11 115.92
CA VAL A 643 106.08 -50.15 117.37
C VAL A 643 106.54 -51.48 117.98
N ARG A 644 106.30 -52.61 117.32
CA ARG A 644 106.84 -53.92 117.75
C ARG A 644 108.37 -54.00 117.67
N GLN A 645 109.00 -53.42 116.66
CA GLN A 645 110.45 -53.36 116.56
C GLN A 645 111.06 -52.47 117.65
N GLN A 646 110.44 -51.34 117.98
CA GLN A 646 110.86 -50.49 119.11
C GLN A 646 110.71 -51.22 120.44
N HIS A 647 109.60 -51.94 120.65
CA HIS A 647 109.41 -52.73 121.86
C HIS A 647 110.40 -53.91 121.97
N MET A 648 110.76 -54.54 120.86
CA MET A 648 111.79 -55.58 120.83
C MET A 648 113.18 -55.02 121.11
N GLN A 649 113.49 -53.81 120.63
CA GLN A 649 114.75 -53.12 120.96
C GLN A 649 114.79 -52.71 122.43
N GLU A 650 113.67 -52.29 123.02
CA GLU A 650 113.56 -52.03 124.46
C GLU A 650 113.76 -53.30 125.29
N GLU A 651 113.18 -54.44 124.89
CA GLU A 651 113.40 -55.73 125.56
C GLU A 651 114.85 -56.23 125.41
N LEU A 652 115.49 -56.00 124.26
CA LEU A 652 116.92 -56.29 124.08
C LEU A 652 117.80 -55.43 124.99
N VAL A 653 117.53 -54.12 125.11
CA VAL A 653 118.24 -53.23 126.03
C VAL A 653 118.00 -53.62 127.50
N ARG A 654 116.81 -54.11 127.83
CA ARG A 654 116.48 -54.63 129.18
C ARG A 654 117.20 -55.94 129.49
N ALA A 655 117.34 -56.83 128.51
CA ALA A 655 118.11 -58.07 128.63
C ALA A 655 119.62 -57.80 128.72
N GLU A 656 120.13 -56.79 128.02
CA GLU A 656 121.52 -56.33 128.11
C GLU A 656 121.83 -55.75 129.51
N ALA A 657 120.90 -54.96 130.07
CA ALA A 657 121.00 -54.45 131.44
C ALA A 657 120.92 -55.56 132.52
N GLN A 658 120.21 -56.66 132.27
CA GLN A 658 120.19 -57.83 133.15
C GLN A 658 121.48 -58.66 133.08
N LEU A 659 122.14 -58.72 131.92
CA LEU A 659 123.44 -59.37 131.76
C LEU A 659 124.59 -58.58 132.40
N ASP A 660 124.52 -57.24 132.40
CA ASP A 660 125.48 -56.39 133.13
C ASP A 660 125.29 -56.44 134.65
N LEU A 661 124.05 -56.62 135.14
CA LEU A 661 123.80 -56.83 136.58
C LEU A 661 124.33 -58.19 137.09
N ILE A 662 124.27 -59.24 136.27
CA ILE A 662 124.85 -60.56 136.59
C ILE A 662 126.39 -60.52 136.52
N LYS A 663 126.98 -59.72 135.62
CA LYS A 663 128.43 -59.48 135.57
C LYS A 663 128.97 -58.72 136.78
N VAL A 664 128.19 -57.82 137.38
CA VAL A 664 128.60 -57.04 138.55
C VAL A 664 128.52 -57.84 139.86
N MET A 665 127.71 -58.91 139.93
CA MET A 665 127.60 -59.72 141.16
C MET A 665 128.61 -60.87 141.30
N VAL A 666 129.37 -61.24 140.26
CA VAL A 666 130.23 -62.44 140.26
C VAL A 666 131.74 -62.15 140.36
N LEU A 667 132.18 -60.88 140.28
CA LEU A 667 133.62 -60.54 140.37
C LEU A 667 133.87 -59.26 141.17
N LYS A 668 133.71 -59.34 142.51
CA LYS A 668 134.47 -58.56 143.51
C LYS A 668 134.23 -59.11 144.93
N GLU A 669 134.99 -60.13 145.28
CA GLU A 669 135.56 -60.26 146.62
C GLU A 669 136.83 -59.38 146.67
N ASP A 670 137.08 -58.76 147.82
CA ASP A 670 138.17 -57.82 148.19
C ASP A 670 138.07 -56.39 147.58
N GLY A 671 137.85 -55.32 148.34
CA GLY A 671 137.62 -55.15 149.78
C GLY A 671 137.42 -53.67 150.12
N LEU A 672 136.16 -53.29 150.36
CA LEU A 672 135.63 -52.56 151.53
C LEU A 672 134.11 -52.66 151.50
#